data_AF-A0A9N8DVP0-F1
#
_entry.id   AF-A0A9N8DVP0-F1
#
_cell.length_a   1.000
_cell.length_b   1.000
_cell.length_c   1.000
_cell.angle_alpha   90.00
_cell.angle_beta   90.00
_cell.angle_gamma   90.00
#
_symmetry.space_group_name_H-M   'P 1'
#
loop_
_entity.id
_entity.type
_entity.pdbx_description
1 polymer ?
#
loop_
_entity_poly.entity_id
_entity_poly.type
_entity_poly.pdbx_seq_one_letter_code
_entity_poly.pdbx_strand_id
1 'polypeptide(L)'
;MSESLQGNKQRVCIVNVGLYRSGTTYLAEASKSLGLKPYRTFPELTSDEQKKILQDPKKAVLDWFSNDGLNQIIHLATEYDLLCDGWVALLSFLPPSLINSLKAKAQDSGVSLELVASTRDVESTVKSELHHWVIHDLEKRAALNPTERTSLENLLRERAKMHYRSVQCLCQLGMLKLLPLEDGLEDEWPKVLSPVDKGFVEEDWASALRSTEKQNVSPPLPVEGILLTLRFGSDPEAVEKIASIERLLDQIEEDSLCQYLVVLAVDNDEANGDAAGDLIKHLKSRERKSRQLQKVHTITNPPRNSQEPFPICSIWNEMATVAWASGADWVELLGDDIGIDCPFHYRAFYRAFLDISERLMVPFGFGCPWWNDRTFPGFPSFPCVGKTHQKIFGGLIPKQRGSSFINQDLDPYLHRMYQKSTGAPCVKEAVLSNRSGGNISSNTNARYERICAKGSWQDFAVDDLEKIRQHLPIGVTECFLLDVVVPSYRVRLDYLESICSLRVPEFIQSLFIIIVDNRSALSGNTVRVRCNEKNVGASASRNRGLDESAAEFVLNLDDDLIPNPDLLEQYGRALQNLDDDVVGLIGLVRFPRSPTLPLRHAAVLMSYLTFMFEIAEQGGMYQPATPAWGVTANILFRRTRIRFDLAYAKTGGGEDVDFSLRVSEASGGGHLVPVPEACVVHPFWPGSVLALASHFFNWAIGDGALFSRFPRYRYWSFPNLPESLFLSLPLFLWLGPLRLFTVIPYLLVADFAVDFCNQTEFNHRCLLLDRGQTLVSKRSYVFYFAAHVLGNIYVVVLESGRLWGHICRNELLTTGLFRRFDWHCGRLQAAPSKFRQREAAKFGLFVSVLVYNLVASSKSSI
;
A
#
# COMPACT_ATOMS: atom_id res chain seq x y z
N MET A 1 43.36 -42.58 -42.81
CA MET A 1 42.81 -43.89 -43.26
C MET A 1 42.89 -44.98 -42.17
N SER A 2 42.80 -44.60 -40.87
CA SER A 2 42.74 -45.55 -39.73
C SER A 2 41.56 -45.25 -38.79
N GLU A 3 40.48 -44.64 -39.30
CA GLU A 3 39.26 -44.34 -38.53
C GLU A 3 38.07 -45.24 -38.88
N SER A 4 38.16 -46.13 -39.88
CA SER A 4 36.98 -46.83 -40.42
C SER A 4 36.66 -48.19 -39.81
N LEU A 5 37.14 -48.50 -38.60
CA LEU A 5 36.83 -49.74 -37.87
C LEU A 5 36.53 -49.51 -36.38
N GLN A 6 36.17 -48.29 -35.95
CA GLN A 6 35.39 -48.16 -34.73
C GLN A 6 33.98 -48.67 -35.04
N GLY A 7 33.75 -49.96 -34.80
CA GLY A 7 32.43 -50.57 -34.93
C GLY A 7 31.40 -49.69 -34.26
N ASN A 8 30.30 -49.39 -34.96
CA ASN A 8 29.20 -48.53 -34.52
C ASN A 8 28.86 -48.82 -33.06
N LYS A 9 29.49 -48.09 -32.13
CA LYS A 9 29.18 -48.18 -30.71
C LYS A 9 27.80 -47.56 -30.61
N GLN A 10 26.80 -48.41 -30.41
CA GLN A 10 25.44 -47.99 -30.18
C GLN A 10 25.45 -46.95 -29.06
N ARG A 11 24.94 -45.74 -29.35
CA ARG A 11 24.90 -44.64 -28.38
C ARG A 11 23.93 -45.00 -27.27
N VAL A 12 24.30 -44.72 -26.02
CA VAL A 12 23.41 -44.88 -24.87
C VAL A 12 22.96 -43.50 -24.39
N CYS A 13 21.68 -43.37 -24.08
CA CYS A 13 21.11 -42.21 -23.42
C CYS A 13 20.48 -42.66 -22.09
N ILE A 14 20.95 -42.09 -20.99
CA ILE A 14 20.45 -42.36 -19.65
C ILE A 14 19.23 -41.49 -19.41
N VAL A 15 18.12 -42.08 -18.95
CA VAL A 15 16.86 -41.37 -18.68
C VAL A 15 16.57 -41.48 -17.19
N ASN A 16 16.82 -40.41 -16.43
CA ASN A 16 16.54 -40.39 -15.00
C ASN A 16 15.08 -40.03 -14.72
N VAL A 17 14.28 -41.04 -14.38
CA VAL A 17 12.85 -40.90 -14.05
C VAL A 17 12.59 -40.70 -12.55
N GLY A 18 13.61 -40.36 -11.74
CA GLY A 18 13.44 -39.95 -10.35
C GLY A 18 12.60 -38.66 -10.21
N LEU A 19 11.85 -38.50 -9.10
CA LEU A 19 11.10 -37.27 -8.83
C LEU A 19 12.04 -36.07 -8.62
N TYR A 20 11.51 -34.86 -8.80
CA TYR A 20 12.28 -33.63 -8.87
C TYR A 20 13.35 -33.51 -7.77
N ARG A 21 14.61 -33.20 -8.14
CA ARG A 21 15.79 -33.06 -7.26
C ARG A 21 16.20 -34.28 -6.43
N SER A 22 15.50 -35.41 -6.52
CA SER A 22 16.11 -36.67 -6.10
C SER A 22 17.20 -36.98 -7.13
N GLY A 23 18.46 -36.63 -6.88
CA GLY A 23 19.58 -37.11 -7.70
C GLY A 23 19.82 -36.45 -9.06
N THR A 24 18.86 -35.70 -9.62
CA THR A 24 18.91 -35.23 -11.01
C THR A 24 20.02 -34.22 -11.25
N THR A 25 20.18 -33.21 -10.38
CA THR A 25 21.28 -32.23 -10.48
C THR A 25 22.63 -32.90 -10.28
N TYR A 26 22.74 -33.78 -9.28
CA TYR A 26 24.00 -34.48 -8.95
C TYR A 26 24.47 -35.42 -10.06
N LEU A 27 23.57 -36.28 -10.57
CA LEU A 27 23.88 -37.17 -11.68
C LEU A 27 24.22 -36.37 -12.93
N ALA A 28 23.54 -35.25 -13.18
CA ALA A 28 23.79 -34.44 -14.35
C ALA A 28 25.08 -33.62 -14.27
N GLU A 29 25.49 -33.14 -13.09
CA GLU A 29 26.81 -32.51 -12.93
C GLU A 29 27.93 -33.56 -13.03
N ALA A 30 27.72 -34.75 -12.46
CA ALA A 30 28.69 -35.85 -12.56
C ALA A 30 28.85 -36.28 -14.02
N SER A 31 27.75 -36.43 -14.76
CA SER A 31 27.76 -36.73 -16.20
C SER A 31 28.51 -35.65 -16.98
N LYS A 32 28.28 -34.37 -16.68
CA LYS A 32 29.00 -33.26 -17.32
C LYS A 32 30.52 -33.32 -17.05
N SER A 33 30.93 -33.73 -15.86
CA SER A 33 32.36 -33.91 -15.52
C SER A 33 33.02 -35.05 -16.30
N LEU A 34 32.24 -36.04 -16.75
CA LEU A 34 32.66 -37.12 -17.66
C LEU A 34 32.62 -36.70 -19.14
N GLY A 35 32.21 -35.47 -19.45
CA GLY A 35 32.05 -34.98 -20.83
C GLY A 35 30.75 -35.40 -21.51
N LEU A 36 29.81 -36.00 -20.77
CA LEU A 36 28.46 -36.28 -21.27
C LEU A 36 27.63 -34.99 -21.38
N LYS A 37 26.63 -35.01 -22.28
CA LYS A 37 25.71 -33.89 -22.50
C LYS A 37 24.38 -34.11 -21.75
N PRO A 38 24.18 -33.51 -20.55
CA PRO A 38 22.89 -33.57 -19.87
C PRO A 38 21.89 -32.57 -20.44
N TYR A 39 20.62 -32.97 -20.50
CA TYR A 39 19.46 -32.10 -20.75
C TYR A 39 18.63 -31.95 -19.49
N ARG A 40 18.38 -30.70 -19.06
CA ARG A 40 17.66 -30.38 -17.82
C ARG A 40 16.44 -29.49 -18.00
N THR A 41 16.20 -29.01 -19.21
CA THR A 41 15.24 -27.93 -19.46
C THR A 41 14.06 -28.45 -20.25
N PHE A 42 13.07 -29.02 -19.59
CA PHE A 42 11.83 -29.36 -20.29
C PHE A 42 11.03 -28.10 -20.68
N PRO A 43 10.16 -28.17 -21.71
CA PRO A 43 9.30 -27.06 -22.09
C PRO A 43 8.55 -26.51 -20.87
N GLU A 44 8.36 -25.18 -20.83
CA GLU A 44 7.56 -24.57 -19.76
C GLU A 44 6.15 -25.18 -19.77
N LEU A 45 5.80 -25.79 -18.64
CA LEU A 45 4.45 -26.31 -18.42
C LEU A 45 3.48 -25.14 -18.29
N THR A 46 2.38 -25.20 -19.01
CA THR A 46 1.24 -24.31 -18.79
C THR A 46 0.70 -24.48 -17.36
N SER A 47 -0.01 -23.46 -16.85
CA SER A 47 -0.65 -23.53 -15.53
C SER A 47 -1.54 -24.77 -15.38
N ASP A 48 -2.26 -25.12 -16.45
CA ASP A 48 -3.16 -26.27 -16.49
C ASP A 48 -2.40 -27.60 -16.48
N GLU A 49 -1.26 -27.69 -17.16
CA GLU A 49 -0.43 -28.89 -17.13
C GLU A 49 0.21 -29.10 -15.75
N GLN A 50 0.74 -28.04 -15.12
CA GLN A 50 1.28 -28.13 -13.76
C GLN A 50 0.21 -28.62 -12.78
N LYS A 51 -1.00 -28.07 -12.90
CA LYS A 51 -2.15 -28.46 -12.07
C LYS A 51 -2.59 -29.90 -12.34
N LYS A 52 -2.67 -30.33 -13.60
CA LYS A 52 -2.98 -31.72 -13.96
C LYS A 52 -1.94 -32.70 -13.43
N ILE A 53 -0.65 -32.35 -13.49
CA ILE A 53 0.45 -33.18 -12.95
C ILE A 53 0.31 -33.38 -11.44
N LEU A 54 -0.22 -32.39 -10.71
CA LEU A 54 -0.52 -32.54 -9.29
C LEU A 54 -1.73 -33.45 -9.03
N GLN A 55 -2.80 -33.28 -9.81
CA GLN A 55 -4.09 -33.92 -9.54
C GLN A 55 -4.16 -35.37 -10.07
N ASP A 56 -3.65 -35.62 -11.27
CA ASP A 56 -3.61 -36.93 -11.92
C ASP A 56 -2.34 -37.07 -12.76
N PRO A 57 -1.18 -37.30 -12.12
CA PRO A 57 0.11 -37.36 -12.81
C PRO A 57 0.16 -38.46 -13.88
N LYS A 58 -0.57 -39.57 -13.68
CA LYS A 58 -0.62 -40.70 -14.61
C LYS A 58 -1.34 -40.32 -15.89
N LYS A 59 -2.52 -39.72 -15.78
CA LYS A 59 -3.25 -39.23 -16.95
C LYS A 59 -2.49 -38.10 -17.63
N ALA A 60 -1.94 -37.15 -16.86
CA ALA A 60 -1.18 -36.04 -17.40
C ALA A 60 -0.01 -36.52 -18.28
N VAL A 61 0.81 -37.46 -17.80
CA VAL A 61 1.92 -37.99 -18.61
C VAL A 61 1.45 -38.84 -19.78
N LEU A 62 0.34 -39.59 -19.63
CA LEU A 62 -0.22 -40.38 -20.72
C LEU A 62 -0.74 -39.51 -21.86
N ASP A 63 -1.47 -38.44 -21.52
CA ASP A 63 -2.00 -37.46 -22.47
C ASP A 63 -0.85 -36.77 -23.21
N TRP A 64 0.17 -36.28 -22.48
CA TRP A 64 1.36 -35.68 -23.07
C TRP A 64 2.12 -36.65 -23.98
N PHE A 65 2.38 -37.88 -23.51
CA PHE A 65 3.11 -38.90 -24.25
C PHE A 65 2.40 -39.32 -25.54
N SER A 66 1.06 -39.40 -25.51
CA SER A 66 0.23 -39.78 -26.66
C SER A 66 0.13 -38.68 -27.73
N ASN A 67 0.26 -37.41 -27.32
CA ASN A 67 0.21 -36.28 -28.25
C ASN A 67 1.55 -36.08 -28.96
N ASP A 68 2.61 -35.75 -28.22
CA ASP A 68 3.93 -35.47 -28.82
C ASP A 68 5.11 -35.89 -27.92
N GLY A 69 4.87 -36.23 -26.65
CA GLY A 69 5.93 -36.55 -25.69
C GLY A 69 6.84 -37.69 -26.13
N LEU A 70 6.31 -38.72 -26.80
CA LEU A 70 7.13 -39.78 -27.38
C LEU A 70 8.17 -39.23 -28.37
N ASN A 71 7.76 -38.40 -29.33
CA ASN A 71 8.68 -37.87 -30.34
C ASN A 71 9.70 -36.92 -29.71
N GLN A 72 9.27 -36.09 -28.75
CA GLN A 72 10.15 -35.18 -28.03
C GLN A 72 11.25 -35.93 -27.27
N ILE A 73 10.92 -37.02 -26.55
CA ILE A 73 11.92 -37.80 -25.83
C ILE A 73 12.92 -38.45 -26.79
N ILE A 74 12.44 -39.01 -27.92
CA ILE A 74 13.33 -39.61 -28.91
C ILE A 74 14.29 -38.56 -29.48
N HIS A 75 13.77 -37.39 -29.86
CA HIS A 75 14.59 -36.29 -30.35
C HIS A 75 15.66 -35.89 -29.32
N LEU A 76 15.27 -35.67 -28.06
CA LEU A 76 16.21 -35.34 -26.99
C LEU A 76 17.25 -36.46 -26.77
N ALA A 77 16.84 -37.72 -26.80
CA ALA A 77 17.76 -38.85 -26.63
C ALA A 77 18.76 -38.98 -27.79
N THR A 78 18.42 -38.50 -28.99
CA THR A 78 19.34 -38.42 -30.13
C THR A 78 20.31 -37.24 -30.05
N GLU A 79 20.13 -36.31 -29.11
CA GLU A 79 21.01 -35.15 -28.95
C GLU A 79 21.82 -35.20 -27.65
N TYR A 80 21.25 -35.76 -26.59
CA TYR A 80 21.79 -35.73 -25.24
C TYR A 80 22.06 -37.13 -24.70
N ASP A 81 23.04 -37.24 -23.80
CA ASP A 81 23.48 -38.50 -23.21
C ASP A 81 22.80 -38.78 -21.87
N LEU A 82 22.25 -37.74 -21.23
CA LEU A 82 21.43 -37.85 -20.03
C LEU A 82 20.20 -36.94 -20.15
N LEU A 83 19.01 -37.49 -19.91
CA LEU A 83 17.77 -36.73 -19.77
C LEU A 83 17.31 -36.77 -18.31
N CYS A 84 17.03 -35.60 -17.72
CA CYS A 84 16.49 -35.50 -16.38
C CYS A 84 15.49 -34.34 -16.24
N ASP A 85 14.72 -34.36 -15.14
CA ASP A 85 13.69 -33.37 -14.75
C ASP A 85 12.46 -33.29 -15.68
N GLY A 86 11.52 -32.40 -15.33
CA GLY A 86 10.29 -32.15 -16.11
C GLY A 86 9.39 -33.38 -16.29
N TRP A 87 8.92 -33.60 -17.52
CA TRP A 87 8.07 -34.74 -17.88
C TRP A 87 8.78 -36.10 -17.73
N VAL A 88 10.12 -36.13 -17.81
CA VAL A 88 10.89 -37.38 -17.72
C VAL A 88 10.74 -38.04 -16.34
N ALA A 89 10.65 -37.25 -15.27
CA ALA A 89 10.39 -37.73 -13.92
C ALA A 89 9.04 -38.47 -13.79
N LEU A 90 8.10 -38.20 -14.69
CA LEU A 90 6.76 -38.79 -14.69
C LEU A 90 6.65 -40.04 -15.57
N LEU A 91 7.69 -40.39 -16.34
CA LEU A 91 7.66 -41.55 -17.23
C LEU A 91 7.49 -42.87 -16.47
N SER A 92 7.85 -42.92 -15.20
CA SER A 92 7.60 -44.09 -14.36
C SER A 92 6.10 -44.43 -14.28
N PHE A 93 5.20 -43.48 -14.50
CA PHE A 93 3.74 -43.71 -14.51
C PHE A 93 3.20 -44.30 -15.80
N LEU A 94 4.00 -44.36 -16.89
CA LEU A 94 3.57 -44.98 -18.13
C LEU A 94 3.45 -46.51 -17.97
N PRO A 95 2.48 -47.15 -18.64
CA PRO A 95 2.41 -48.61 -18.71
C PRO A 95 3.71 -49.20 -19.29
N PRO A 96 4.16 -50.39 -18.81
CA PRO A 96 5.34 -51.07 -19.35
C PRO A 96 5.36 -51.24 -20.88
N SER A 97 4.20 -51.44 -21.50
CA SER A 97 4.07 -51.52 -22.96
C SER A 97 4.49 -50.24 -23.67
N LEU A 98 4.17 -49.06 -23.12
CA LEU A 98 4.58 -47.77 -23.69
C LEU A 98 6.07 -47.49 -23.44
N ILE A 99 6.62 -47.91 -22.31
CA ILE A 99 8.08 -47.82 -22.08
C ILE A 99 8.85 -48.71 -23.06
N ASN A 100 8.37 -49.92 -23.34
CA ASN A 100 8.96 -50.77 -24.37
C ASN A 100 8.84 -50.15 -25.76
N SER A 101 7.70 -49.53 -26.08
CA SER A 101 7.53 -48.78 -27.33
C SER A 101 8.52 -47.61 -27.43
N LEU A 102 8.77 -46.90 -26.33
CA LEU A 102 9.76 -45.83 -26.26
C LEU A 102 11.18 -46.37 -26.51
N LYS A 103 11.58 -47.46 -25.84
CA LYS A 103 12.89 -48.11 -26.04
C LYS A 103 13.06 -48.61 -27.48
N ALA A 104 12.05 -49.25 -28.06
CA ALA A 104 12.09 -49.72 -29.44
C ALA A 104 12.24 -48.57 -30.44
N LYS A 105 11.48 -47.48 -30.27
CA LYS A 105 11.58 -46.32 -31.16
C LYS A 105 12.91 -45.58 -31.05
N ALA A 106 13.51 -45.55 -29.85
CA ALA A 106 14.86 -45.02 -29.67
C ALA A 106 15.91 -45.91 -30.35
N GLN A 107 15.75 -47.23 -30.23
CA GLN A 107 16.60 -48.22 -30.90
C GLN A 107 16.57 -48.03 -32.43
N ASP A 108 15.38 -47.83 -33.00
CA ASP A 108 15.19 -47.53 -34.43
C ASP A 108 15.87 -46.21 -34.84
N SER A 109 16.06 -45.29 -33.89
CA SER A 109 16.76 -44.01 -34.06
C SER A 109 18.26 -44.10 -33.72
N GLY A 110 18.79 -45.31 -33.48
CA GLY A 110 20.21 -45.55 -33.21
C GLY A 110 20.66 -45.29 -31.78
N VAL A 111 19.73 -45.15 -30.82
CA VAL A 111 20.02 -44.85 -29.41
C VAL A 111 19.43 -45.92 -28.49
N SER A 112 20.23 -46.45 -27.57
CA SER A 112 19.76 -47.30 -26.47
C SER A 112 19.32 -46.43 -25.30
N LEU A 113 18.09 -46.61 -24.81
CA LEU A 113 17.60 -45.92 -23.61
C LEU A 113 17.77 -46.77 -22.37
N GLU A 114 18.46 -46.22 -21.37
CA GLU A 114 18.66 -46.84 -20.07
C GLU A 114 17.97 -46.00 -19.00
N LEU A 115 16.88 -46.54 -18.44
CA LEU A 115 16.11 -45.84 -17.42
C LEU A 115 16.76 -46.08 -16.06
N VAL A 116 17.00 -44.99 -15.34
CA VAL A 116 17.41 -45.00 -13.95
C VAL A 116 16.41 -44.21 -13.11
N ALA A 117 16.26 -44.54 -11.83
CA ALA A 117 15.55 -43.66 -10.91
C ALA A 117 16.34 -43.51 -9.62
N SER A 118 16.65 -42.25 -9.31
CA SER A 118 17.02 -41.85 -7.97
C SER A 118 15.81 -41.91 -7.05
N THR A 119 15.97 -42.55 -5.89
CA THR A 119 14.88 -42.72 -4.91
C THR A 119 15.29 -42.24 -3.53
N ARG A 120 14.37 -41.56 -2.85
CA ARG A 120 14.41 -41.20 -1.43
C ARG A 120 13.17 -41.76 -0.75
N ASP A 121 13.13 -41.68 0.58
CA ASP A 121 11.88 -41.85 1.29
C ASP A 121 10.84 -40.79 0.85
N VAL A 122 9.57 -41.12 1.05
CA VAL A 122 8.45 -40.29 0.60
C VAL A 122 8.46 -38.92 1.29
N GLU A 123 8.81 -38.83 2.58
CA GLU A 123 8.80 -37.57 3.32
C GLU A 123 9.89 -36.62 2.81
N SER A 124 11.11 -37.12 2.62
CA SER A 124 12.21 -36.33 2.07
C SER A 124 11.92 -35.85 0.65
N THR A 125 11.22 -36.67 -0.15
CA THR A 125 10.77 -36.29 -1.50
C THR A 125 9.76 -35.16 -1.44
N VAL A 126 8.69 -35.31 -0.64
CA VAL A 126 7.65 -34.29 -0.46
C VAL A 126 8.23 -32.97 0.03
N LYS A 127 9.11 -33.01 1.04
CA LYS A 127 9.77 -31.80 1.57
C LYS A 127 10.63 -31.11 0.53
N SER A 128 11.43 -31.86 -0.24
CA SER A 128 12.27 -31.32 -1.31
C SER A 128 11.44 -30.70 -2.43
N GLU A 129 10.33 -31.35 -2.81
CA GLU A 129 9.41 -30.82 -3.80
C GLU A 129 8.70 -29.57 -3.28
N LEU A 130 8.08 -29.59 -2.11
CA LEU A 130 7.45 -28.39 -1.51
C LEU A 130 8.42 -27.20 -1.50
N HIS A 131 9.67 -27.42 -1.11
CA HIS A 131 10.69 -26.38 -1.14
C HIS A 131 10.94 -25.85 -2.56
N HIS A 132 11.03 -26.75 -3.53
CA HIS A 132 11.15 -26.39 -4.94
C HIS A 132 9.93 -25.60 -5.45
N TRP A 133 8.72 -25.98 -5.03
CA TRP A 133 7.48 -25.27 -5.36
C TRP A 133 7.53 -23.81 -4.89
N VAL A 134 8.09 -23.55 -3.70
CA VAL A 134 8.27 -22.20 -3.18
C VAL A 134 9.36 -21.44 -3.94
N ILE A 135 10.54 -22.06 -4.15
CA ILE A 135 11.67 -21.42 -4.83
C ILE A 135 11.31 -20.98 -6.25
N HIS A 136 10.53 -21.78 -6.98
CA HIS A 136 10.19 -21.50 -8.37
C HIS A 136 8.78 -20.93 -8.56
N ASP A 137 8.12 -20.54 -7.47
CA ASP A 137 6.78 -19.94 -7.47
C ASP A 137 5.73 -20.80 -8.21
N LEU A 138 5.88 -22.13 -8.10
CA LEU A 138 5.06 -23.08 -8.85
C LEU A 138 3.60 -23.06 -8.37
N GLU A 139 3.36 -22.76 -7.09
CA GLU A 139 2.00 -22.65 -6.55
C GLU A 139 1.19 -21.56 -7.28
N LYS A 140 1.84 -20.43 -7.57
CA LYS A 140 1.22 -19.31 -8.30
C LYS A 140 1.17 -19.59 -9.80
N ARG A 141 2.23 -20.14 -10.40
CA ARG A 141 2.24 -20.52 -11.83
C ARG A 141 1.17 -21.56 -12.17
N ALA A 142 0.92 -22.51 -11.27
CA ALA A 142 -0.15 -23.50 -11.39
C ALA A 142 -1.55 -22.94 -11.04
N ALA A 143 -1.64 -21.65 -10.68
CA ALA A 143 -2.87 -20.97 -10.27
C ALA A 143 -3.64 -21.73 -9.17
N LEU A 144 -2.92 -22.24 -8.16
CA LEU A 144 -3.54 -22.96 -7.04
C LEU A 144 -4.36 -22.00 -6.19
N ASN A 145 -5.63 -22.35 -5.96
CA ASN A 145 -6.49 -21.64 -5.02
C ASN A 145 -6.10 -21.97 -3.56
N PRO A 146 -6.61 -21.25 -2.54
CA PRO A 146 -6.23 -21.47 -1.15
C PRO A 146 -6.47 -22.91 -0.66
N THR A 147 -7.60 -23.52 -1.01
CA THR A 147 -7.92 -24.91 -0.66
C THR A 147 -6.92 -25.89 -1.27
N GLU A 148 -6.55 -25.65 -2.54
CA GLU A 148 -5.56 -26.47 -3.24
C GLU A 148 -4.17 -26.36 -2.61
N ARG A 149 -3.74 -25.15 -2.19
CA ARG A 149 -2.46 -24.95 -1.49
C ARG A 149 -2.39 -25.67 -0.15
N THR A 150 -3.49 -25.66 0.61
CA THR A 150 -3.60 -26.46 1.84
C THR A 150 -3.51 -27.96 1.56
N SER A 151 -4.05 -28.42 0.42
CA SER A 151 -3.96 -29.83 0.02
C SER A 151 -2.65 -30.22 -0.70
N LEU A 152 -1.79 -29.25 -1.04
CA LEU A 152 -0.64 -29.46 -1.91
C LEU A 152 0.30 -30.54 -1.39
N GLU A 153 0.61 -30.52 -0.09
CA GLU A 153 1.46 -31.53 0.52
C GLU A 153 0.86 -32.93 0.35
N ASN A 154 -0.44 -33.09 0.61
CA ASN A 154 -1.12 -34.38 0.44
C ASN A 154 -1.08 -34.84 -1.03
N LEU A 155 -1.27 -33.93 -1.98
CA LEU A 155 -1.15 -34.25 -3.41
C LEU A 155 0.27 -34.69 -3.77
N LEU A 156 1.30 -33.98 -3.31
CA LEU A 156 2.70 -34.35 -3.52
C LEU A 156 3.04 -35.69 -2.85
N ARG A 157 2.48 -35.95 -1.67
CA ARG A 157 2.65 -37.20 -0.93
C ARG A 157 2.04 -38.38 -1.65
N GLU A 158 0.81 -38.27 -2.13
CA GLU A 158 0.18 -39.31 -2.93
C GLU A 158 0.94 -39.53 -4.25
N ARG A 159 1.37 -38.45 -4.91
CA ARG A 159 2.23 -38.55 -6.10
C ARG A 159 3.55 -39.28 -5.80
N ALA A 160 4.23 -38.94 -4.71
CA ALA A 160 5.48 -39.58 -4.30
C ALA A 160 5.30 -41.07 -3.99
N LYS A 161 4.20 -41.45 -3.30
CA LYS A 161 3.85 -42.87 -3.07
C LYS A 161 3.58 -43.60 -4.39
N MET A 162 2.81 -42.99 -5.29
CA MET A 162 2.53 -43.56 -6.60
C MET A 162 3.81 -43.75 -7.40
N HIS A 163 4.70 -42.75 -7.39
CA HIS A 163 5.97 -42.79 -8.10
C HIS A 163 6.85 -43.91 -7.57
N TYR A 164 7.01 -43.98 -6.25
CA TYR A 164 7.77 -45.04 -5.59
C TYR A 164 7.27 -46.44 -5.99
N ARG A 165 5.95 -46.68 -5.96
CA ARG A 165 5.36 -47.96 -6.40
C ARG A 165 5.64 -48.26 -7.88
N SER A 166 5.55 -47.24 -8.73
CA SER A 166 5.73 -47.39 -10.17
C SER A 166 7.20 -47.67 -10.52
N VAL A 167 8.14 -46.97 -9.88
CA VAL A 167 9.58 -47.23 -9.98
C VAL A 167 9.94 -48.63 -9.50
N GLN A 168 9.40 -49.07 -8.35
CA GLN A 168 9.62 -50.44 -7.85
C GLN A 168 9.10 -51.49 -8.83
N CYS A 169 7.93 -51.28 -9.42
CA CYS A 169 7.37 -52.18 -10.44
C CYS A 169 8.26 -52.26 -11.68
N LEU A 170 8.73 -51.13 -12.22
CA LEU A 170 9.62 -51.10 -13.38
C LEU A 170 10.99 -51.74 -13.07
N CYS A 171 11.51 -51.57 -11.86
CA CYS A 171 12.73 -52.22 -11.40
C CYS A 171 12.58 -53.75 -11.34
N GLN A 172 11.47 -54.25 -10.78
CA GLN A 172 11.18 -55.69 -10.71
C GLN A 172 11.03 -56.34 -12.10
N LEU A 173 10.54 -55.57 -13.08
CA LEU A 173 10.45 -56.00 -14.48
C LEU A 173 11.80 -55.90 -15.23
N GLY A 174 12.88 -55.46 -14.59
CA GLY A 174 14.19 -55.26 -15.21
C GLY A 174 14.22 -54.12 -16.24
N MET A 175 13.25 -53.20 -16.20
CA MET A 175 13.11 -52.11 -17.17
C MET A 175 13.85 -50.85 -16.75
N LEU A 176 14.18 -50.73 -15.46
CA LEU A 176 14.76 -49.58 -14.80
C LEU A 176 15.77 -50.03 -13.74
N LYS A 177 16.84 -49.24 -13.54
CA LYS A 177 17.82 -49.44 -12.45
C LYS A 177 17.62 -48.42 -11.32
N LEU A 178 17.69 -48.86 -10.08
CA LEU A 178 17.55 -48.00 -8.90
C LEU A 178 18.90 -47.36 -8.50
N LEU A 179 18.84 -46.09 -8.12
CA LEU A 179 19.95 -45.32 -7.59
C LEU A 179 19.56 -44.79 -6.19
N PRO A 180 19.74 -45.57 -5.11
CA PRO A 180 19.30 -45.16 -3.78
C PRO A 180 20.06 -43.92 -3.31
N LEU A 181 19.35 -42.94 -2.74
CA LEU A 181 19.93 -41.69 -2.18
C LEU A 181 20.03 -41.71 -0.65
N GLU A 182 19.99 -42.89 -0.03
CA GLU A 182 20.19 -43.02 1.41
C GLU A 182 21.67 -42.76 1.76
N ASP A 183 21.91 -42.09 2.89
CA ASP A 183 23.25 -41.73 3.34
C ASP A 183 24.16 -42.97 3.40
N GLY A 184 25.22 -42.97 2.58
CA GLY A 184 26.22 -44.03 2.53
C GLY A 184 25.98 -45.12 1.48
N LEU A 185 24.85 -45.09 0.76
CA LEU A 185 24.59 -45.99 -0.38
C LEU A 185 24.92 -45.36 -1.74
N GLU A 186 25.33 -44.08 -1.77
CA GLU A 186 25.70 -43.42 -3.02
C GLU A 186 26.96 -44.01 -3.67
N ASP A 187 27.80 -44.70 -2.88
CA ASP A 187 28.96 -45.46 -3.37
C ASP A 187 28.59 -46.65 -4.27
N GLU A 188 27.31 -47.04 -4.30
CA GLU A 188 26.81 -48.08 -5.22
C GLU A 188 26.45 -47.53 -6.61
N TRP A 189 26.28 -46.21 -6.77
CA TRP A 189 25.91 -45.61 -8.05
C TRP A 189 26.90 -45.91 -9.18
N PRO A 190 28.23 -45.80 -8.97
CA PRO A 190 29.20 -46.16 -9.99
C PRO A 190 29.06 -47.60 -10.51
N LYS A 191 28.71 -48.54 -9.63
CA LYS A 191 28.45 -49.96 -9.99
C LYS A 191 27.21 -50.11 -10.85
N VAL A 192 26.18 -49.31 -10.60
CA VAL A 192 24.92 -49.34 -11.35
C VAL A 192 25.05 -48.63 -12.70
N LEU A 193 25.85 -47.56 -12.77
CA LEU A 193 26.03 -46.70 -13.95
C LEU A 193 27.11 -47.20 -14.92
N SER A 194 28.19 -47.84 -14.45
CA SER A 194 29.24 -48.35 -15.34
C SER A 194 28.77 -49.41 -16.35
N PRO A 195 27.78 -50.29 -16.06
CA PRO A 195 27.23 -51.20 -17.07
C PRO A 195 26.24 -50.51 -18.01
N VAL A 196 25.73 -49.33 -17.64
CA VAL A 196 24.81 -48.54 -18.46
C VAL A 196 25.59 -47.86 -19.59
N ASP A 197 26.73 -47.24 -19.27
CA ASP A 197 27.57 -46.58 -20.26
C ASP A 197 28.85 -47.38 -20.52
N LYS A 198 28.92 -48.06 -21.67
CA LYS A 198 30.09 -48.84 -22.11
C LYS A 198 31.35 -47.98 -22.37
N GLY A 199 31.27 -46.66 -22.17
CA GLY A 199 32.39 -45.73 -22.25
C GLY A 199 33.16 -45.51 -20.95
N PHE A 200 32.52 -45.68 -19.78
CA PHE A 200 33.08 -45.29 -18.48
C PHE A 200 33.07 -46.46 -17.49
N VAL A 201 34.19 -46.67 -16.80
CA VAL A 201 34.29 -47.69 -15.75
C VAL A 201 33.74 -47.18 -14.42
N GLU A 202 33.63 -48.07 -13.44
CA GLU A 202 33.17 -47.74 -12.09
C GLU A 202 34.02 -46.61 -11.47
N GLU A 203 35.34 -46.63 -11.64
CA GLU A 203 36.22 -45.58 -11.11
C GLU A 203 35.94 -44.20 -11.70
N ASP A 204 35.57 -44.11 -12.98
CA ASP A 204 35.25 -42.85 -13.64
C ASP A 204 34.02 -42.20 -13.01
N TRP A 205 32.92 -42.95 -12.90
CA TRP A 205 31.69 -42.50 -12.25
C TRP A 205 31.91 -42.17 -10.77
N ALA A 206 32.68 -42.99 -10.05
CA ALA A 206 33.00 -42.72 -8.66
C ALA A 206 33.80 -41.43 -8.51
N SER A 207 34.75 -41.17 -9.42
CA SER A 207 35.52 -39.92 -9.41
C SER A 207 34.65 -38.71 -9.75
N ALA A 208 33.78 -38.83 -10.75
CA ALA A 208 32.85 -37.78 -11.16
C ALA A 208 31.90 -37.40 -10.01
N LEU A 209 31.25 -38.39 -9.40
CA LEU A 209 30.31 -38.19 -8.29
C LEU A 209 31.00 -37.60 -7.05
N ARG A 210 32.24 -37.98 -6.74
CA ARG A 210 33.02 -37.34 -5.66
C ARG A 210 33.42 -35.91 -5.96
N SER A 211 33.66 -35.57 -7.22
CA SER A 211 34.07 -34.23 -7.65
C SER A 211 32.92 -33.22 -7.64
N THR A 212 31.69 -33.70 -7.82
CA THR A 212 30.51 -32.88 -7.64
C THR A 212 30.26 -32.68 -6.15
N GLU A 213 30.28 -31.43 -5.68
CA GLU A 213 29.69 -31.10 -4.38
C GLU A 213 28.31 -31.75 -4.30
N LYS A 214 27.94 -32.33 -3.16
CA LYS A 214 26.61 -32.94 -2.96
C LYS A 214 25.52 -31.86 -3.09
N GLN A 215 25.20 -31.46 -4.33
CA GLN A 215 24.13 -30.51 -4.67
C GLN A 215 22.74 -31.14 -4.50
N ASN A 216 22.69 -32.43 -4.15
CA ASN A 216 21.47 -33.15 -3.84
C ASN A 216 20.87 -32.77 -2.49
N VAL A 217 21.59 -32.09 -1.60
CA VAL A 217 20.99 -31.59 -0.37
C VAL A 217 20.15 -30.39 -0.77
N SER A 218 18.83 -30.47 -0.59
CA SER A 218 17.98 -29.27 -0.68
C SER A 218 18.66 -28.19 0.15
N PRO A 219 18.80 -26.94 -0.35
CA PRO A 219 19.36 -25.88 0.46
C PRO A 219 18.64 -25.87 1.82
N PRO A 220 19.35 -25.59 2.93
CA PRO A 220 18.71 -25.59 4.23
C PRO A 220 17.51 -24.65 4.18
N LEU A 221 16.37 -25.13 4.69
CA LEU A 221 15.20 -24.29 4.84
C LEU A 221 15.54 -23.17 5.81
N PRO A 222 15.16 -21.92 5.49
CA PRO A 222 15.47 -20.81 6.37
C PRO A 222 14.76 -20.93 7.71
N VAL A 223 15.34 -20.37 8.76
CA VAL A 223 14.78 -20.46 10.12
C VAL A 223 14.02 -19.19 10.49
N GLU A 224 12.76 -19.32 10.85
CA GLU A 224 11.92 -18.26 11.38
C GLU A 224 12.16 -18.06 12.88
N GLY A 225 12.46 -16.84 13.31
CA GLY A 225 12.60 -16.49 14.72
C GLY A 225 11.32 -15.89 15.28
N ILE A 226 10.56 -16.66 16.05
CA ILE A 226 9.34 -16.18 16.71
C ILE A 226 9.71 -15.53 18.04
N LEU A 227 9.42 -14.24 18.16
CA LEU A 227 9.65 -13.46 19.35
C LEU A 227 8.33 -13.37 20.14
N LEU A 228 8.25 -14.07 21.28
CA LEU A 228 7.08 -14.07 22.17
C LEU A 228 7.35 -13.26 23.44
N THR A 229 6.64 -12.15 23.64
CA THR A 229 6.67 -11.39 24.90
C THR A 229 5.43 -11.68 25.72
N LEU A 230 5.62 -12.21 26.93
CA LEU A 230 4.52 -12.66 27.78
C LEU A 230 4.50 -12.00 29.15
N ARG A 231 3.26 -11.81 29.60
CA ARG A 231 2.94 -11.51 30.99
C ARG A 231 1.78 -12.40 31.40
N PHE A 232 1.99 -13.30 32.34
CA PHE A 232 1.04 -14.32 32.76
C PHE A 232 -0.15 -13.73 33.52
N GLY A 233 0.07 -12.75 34.41
CA GLY A 233 -1.02 -12.19 35.22
C GLY A 233 -1.50 -13.15 36.31
N SER A 234 -2.80 -13.18 36.58
CA SER A 234 -3.39 -14.10 37.58
C SER A 234 -3.34 -15.58 37.12
N ASP A 235 -3.43 -16.55 38.03
CA ASP A 235 -3.36 -17.98 37.68
C ASP A 235 -4.33 -18.41 36.56
N PRO A 236 -5.62 -17.97 36.54
CA PRO A 236 -6.52 -18.30 35.44
C PRO A 236 -6.10 -17.68 34.10
N GLU A 237 -5.61 -16.43 34.11
CA GLU A 237 -5.08 -15.78 32.91
C GLU A 237 -3.82 -16.48 32.40
N ALA A 238 -2.96 -16.93 33.31
CA ALA A 238 -1.74 -17.63 32.98
C ALA A 238 -2.03 -18.93 32.22
N VAL A 239 -3.01 -19.72 32.70
CA VAL A 239 -3.47 -20.95 32.03
C VAL A 239 -4.01 -20.65 30.62
N GLU A 240 -4.82 -19.61 30.47
CA GLU A 240 -5.37 -19.23 29.16
C GLU A 240 -4.27 -18.79 28.18
N LYS A 241 -3.30 -17.99 28.64
CA LYS A 241 -2.17 -17.53 27.82
C LYS A 241 -1.27 -18.68 27.37
N ILE A 242 -0.95 -19.62 28.27
CA ILE A 242 -0.21 -20.84 27.92
C ILE A 242 -0.95 -21.61 26.83
N ALA A 243 -2.25 -21.86 27.02
CA ALA A 243 -3.07 -22.54 26.02
C ALA A 243 -3.14 -21.77 24.69
N SER A 244 -3.11 -20.44 24.73
CA SER A 244 -3.11 -19.60 23.53
C SER A 244 -1.80 -19.71 22.74
N ILE A 245 -0.66 -19.73 23.44
CA ILE A 245 0.66 -19.93 22.81
C ILE A 245 0.78 -21.33 22.23
N GLU A 246 0.30 -22.35 22.95
CA GLU A 246 0.28 -23.71 22.42
C GLU A 246 -0.52 -23.79 21.12
N ARG A 247 -1.72 -23.18 21.08
CA ARG A 247 -2.50 -23.06 19.84
C ARG A 247 -1.77 -22.30 18.75
N LEU A 248 -1.10 -21.19 19.06
CA LEU A 248 -0.32 -20.43 18.07
C LEU A 248 0.80 -21.29 17.48
N LEU A 249 1.55 -22.02 18.33
CA LEU A 249 2.62 -22.90 17.87
C LEU A 249 2.08 -24.10 17.07
N ASP A 250 0.91 -24.64 17.42
CA ASP A 250 0.22 -25.65 16.62
C ASP A 250 -0.12 -25.10 15.22
N GLN A 251 -0.64 -23.88 15.13
CA GLN A 251 -0.94 -23.20 13.86
C GLN A 251 0.33 -22.93 13.03
N ILE A 252 1.45 -22.61 13.68
CA ILE A 252 2.73 -22.42 12.99
C ILE A 252 3.25 -23.74 12.42
N GLU A 253 3.10 -24.83 13.17
CA GLU A 253 3.51 -26.16 12.76
C GLU A 253 2.62 -26.77 11.67
N GLU A 254 1.44 -26.19 11.36
CA GLU A 254 0.60 -26.61 10.22
C GLU A 254 1.34 -26.53 8.88
N ASP A 255 2.30 -25.61 8.73
CA ASP A 255 3.19 -25.58 7.56
C ASP A 255 4.37 -26.53 7.77
N SER A 256 4.33 -27.72 7.17
CA SER A 256 5.35 -28.76 7.32
C SER A 256 6.77 -28.35 6.90
N LEU A 257 6.92 -27.29 6.09
CA LEU A 257 8.22 -26.73 5.76
C LEU A 257 8.78 -25.84 6.86
N CYS A 258 7.93 -25.28 7.73
CA CYS A 258 8.35 -24.34 8.76
C CYS A 258 9.52 -24.90 9.57
N GLN A 259 10.62 -24.14 9.60
CA GLN A 259 11.70 -24.35 10.55
C GLN A 259 11.74 -23.10 11.40
N TYR A 260 11.62 -23.24 12.71
CA TYR A 260 11.52 -22.07 13.57
C TYR A 260 12.27 -22.24 14.88
N LEU A 261 12.57 -21.11 15.52
CA LEU A 261 13.02 -21.04 16.90
C LEU A 261 12.14 -20.08 17.66
N VAL A 262 12.07 -20.27 18.98
CA VAL A 262 11.32 -19.38 19.87
C VAL A 262 12.30 -18.64 20.75
N VAL A 263 12.17 -17.32 20.81
CA VAL A 263 12.76 -16.51 21.89
C VAL A 263 11.60 -16.03 22.76
N LEU A 264 11.56 -16.51 23.99
CA LEU A 264 10.54 -16.18 24.96
C LEU A 264 11.08 -15.12 25.93
N ALA A 265 10.41 -13.98 26.01
CA ALA A 265 10.70 -12.94 26.98
C ALA A 265 9.62 -12.94 28.07
N VAL A 266 10.04 -13.17 29.31
CA VAL A 266 9.17 -13.18 30.49
C VAL A 266 9.56 -12.04 31.42
N ASP A 267 8.57 -11.36 32.00
CA ASP A 267 8.81 -10.31 33.00
C ASP A 267 9.55 -10.87 34.22
N ASN A 268 10.61 -10.19 34.70
CA ASN A 268 11.50 -10.73 35.75
C ASN A 268 10.79 -11.02 37.08
N ASP A 269 9.69 -10.34 37.39
CA ASP A 269 8.84 -10.62 38.54
C ASP A 269 7.97 -11.88 38.37
N GLU A 270 7.75 -12.35 37.13
CA GLU A 270 7.00 -13.57 36.82
C GLU A 270 7.92 -14.72 36.34
N ALA A 271 9.18 -14.44 36.01
CA ALA A 271 10.12 -15.41 35.44
C ALA A 271 10.39 -16.63 36.33
N ASN A 272 10.25 -16.47 37.65
CA ASN A 272 10.40 -17.55 38.64
C ASN A 272 9.06 -18.15 39.09
N GLY A 273 7.93 -17.72 38.51
CA GLY A 273 6.60 -18.24 38.83
C GLY A 273 6.33 -19.59 38.18
N ASP A 274 5.40 -20.36 38.77
CA ASP A 274 5.05 -21.71 38.33
C ASP A 274 4.58 -21.72 36.85
N ALA A 275 3.78 -20.73 36.44
CA ALA A 275 3.29 -20.61 35.07
C ALA A 275 4.42 -20.43 34.04
N ALA A 276 5.44 -19.62 34.35
CA ALA A 276 6.60 -19.43 33.48
C ALA A 276 7.43 -20.73 33.38
N GLY A 277 7.63 -21.39 34.53
CA GLY A 277 8.30 -22.69 34.59
C GLY A 277 7.59 -23.76 33.77
N ASP A 278 6.27 -23.83 33.87
CA ASP A 278 5.43 -24.78 33.13
C ASP A 278 5.49 -24.53 31.63
N LEU A 279 5.34 -23.28 31.18
CA LEU A 279 5.47 -22.94 29.76
C LEU A 279 6.86 -23.28 29.21
N ILE A 280 7.93 -22.89 29.91
CA ILE A 280 9.31 -23.20 29.48
C ILE A 280 9.51 -24.72 29.37
N LYS A 281 8.98 -25.48 30.33
CA LYS A 281 9.02 -26.95 30.31
C LYS A 281 8.25 -27.52 29.11
N HIS A 282 7.08 -26.97 28.78
CA HIS A 282 6.31 -27.37 27.61
C HIS A 282 7.07 -27.06 26.32
N LEU A 283 7.63 -25.85 26.17
CA LEU A 283 8.44 -25.46 25.00
C LEU A 283 9.68 -26.35 24.85
N LYS A 284 10.40 -26.64 25.93
CA LYS A 284 11.57 -27.54 25.93
C LYS A 284 11.19 -29.00 25.63
N SER A 285 9.99 -29.42 26.02
CA SER A 285 9.44 -30.72 25.65
C SER A 285 9.10 -30.75 24.16
N ARG A 286 8.52 -29.67 23.63
CA ARG A 286 8.20 -29.51 22.21
C ARG A 286 9.48 -29.48 21.36
N GLU A 287 10.53 -28.76 21.77
CA GLU A 287 11.85 -28.72 21.12
C GLU A 287 12.46 -30.12 20.94
N ARG A 288 12.22 -31.05 21.87
CA ARG A 288 12.72 -32.43 21.75
C ARG A 288 11.87 -33.33 20.85
N LYS A 289 10.59 -32.98 20.65
CA LYS A 289 9.59 -33.83 19.97
C LYS A 289 9.30 -33.34 18.55
N SER A 290 9.24 -32.04 18.35
CA SER A 290 8.95 -31.38 17.07
C SER A 290 10.19 -31.44 16.18
N ARG A 291 9.97 -31.70 14.89
CA ARG A 291 11.03 -31.62 13.87
C ARG A 291 11.19 -30.20 13.31
N GLN A 292 10.25 -29.30 13.62
CA GLN A 292 10.17 -27.94 13.09
C GLN A 292 10.77 -26.93 14.08
N LEU A 293 10.53 -27.11 15.40
CA LEU A 293 11.11 -26.28 16.46
C LEU A 293 12.58 -26.64 16.71
N GLN A 294 13.48 -25.79 16.26
CA GLN A 294 14.93 -25.97 16.34
C GLN A 294 15.49 -25.68 17.73
N LYS A 295 15.09 -24.55 18.33
CA LYS A 295 15.63 -24.06 19.61
C LYS A 295 14.62 -23.23 20.37
N VAL A 296 14.72 -23.28 21.70
CA VAL A 296 14.00 -22.38 22.61
C VAL A 296 14.99 -21.59 23.46
N HIS A 297 14.89 -20.27 23.40
CA HIS A 297 15.63 -19.33 24.25
C HIS A 297 14.67 -18.62 25.19
N THR A 298 15.17 -18.28 26.37
CA THR A 298 14.44 -17.46 27.34
C THR A 298 15.29 -16.28 27.72
N ILE A 299 14.70 -15.08 27.74
CA ILE A 299 15.28 -13.88 28.31
C ILE A 299 14.33 -13.32 29.38
N THR A 300 14.88 -12.56 30.32
CA THR A 300 14.10 -11.93 31.38
C THR A 300 14.04 -10.42 31.15
N ASN A 301 12.82 -9.86 31.20
CA ASN A 301 12.63 -8.42 31.06
C ASN A 301 12.90 -7.75 32.41
N PRO A 302 13.55 -6.57 32.46
CA PRO A 302 13.78 -5.88 33.73
C PRO A 302 12.47 -5.68 34.50
N PRO A 303 12.48 -5.83 35.83
CA PRO A 303 11.27 -5.78 36.64
C PRO A 303 10.57 -4.43 36.50
N ARG A 304 9.24 -4.45 36.47
CA ARG A 304 8.44 -3.23 36.34
C ARG A 304 8.68 -2.32 37.55
N ASN A 305 9.36 -1.19 37.34
CA ASN A 305 9.17 -0.07 38.24
C ASN A 305 7.75 0.48 37.98
N SER A 306 6.88 0.51 38.99
CA SER A 306 5.48 0.92 38.83
C SER A 306 5.31 2.34 38.30
N GLN A 307 6.38 3.14 38.33
CA GLN A 307 6.41 4.51 37.83
C GLN A 307 6.92 4.65 36.39
N GLU A 308 7.48 3.60 35.78
CA GLU A 308 8.08 3.70 34.45
C GLU A 308 7.32 2.90 33.38
N PRO A 309 7.23 3.42 32.15
CA PRO A 309 6.66 2.68 31.03
C PRO A 309 7.44 1.41 30.68
N PHE A 310 6.74 0.36 30.29
CA PHE A 310 7.37 -0.90 29.88
C PHE A 310 8.09 -0.74 28.52
N PRO A 311 9.42 -0.90 28.43
CA PRO A 311 10.22 -0.62 27.23
C PRO A 311 10.26 -1.83 26.28
N ILE A 312 9.10 -2.31 25.83
CA ILE A 312 8.97 -3.54 25.04
C ILE A 312 9.79 -3.52 23.73
N CYS A 313 9.97 -2.37 23.09
CA CYS A 313 10.78 -2.26 21.88
C CYS A 313 12.25 -2.62 22.12
N SER A 314 12.80 -2.26 23.29
CA SER A 314 14.16 -2.65 23.68
C SER A 314 14.28 -4.16 23.87
N ILE A 315 13.25 -4.77 24.46
CA ILE A 315 13.17 -6.22 24.68
C ILE A 315 13.12 -6.93 23.32
N TRP A 316 12.26 -6.49 22.39
CA TRP A 316 12.19 -7.06 21.04
C TRP A 316 13.53 -6.98 20.31
N ASN A 317 14.27 -5.88 20.47
CA ASN A 317 15.60 -5.75 19.89
C ASN A 317 16.60 -6.78 20.47
N GLU A 318 16.56 -7.05 21.77
CA GLU A 318 17.38 -8.09 22.40
C GLU A 318 16.97 -9.48 21.91
N MET A 319 15.67 -9.78 21.89
CA MET A 319 15.14 -11.06 21.42
C MET A 319 15.54 -11.34 19.97
N ALA A 320 15.39 -10.35 19.08
CA ALA A 320 15.80 -10.46 17.69
C ALA A 320 17.30 -10.75 17.55
N THR A 321 18.13 -10.09 18.37
CA THR A 321 19.58 -10.32 18.39
C THR A 321 19.91 -11.75 18.78
N VAL A 322 19.23 -12.30 19.80
CA VAL A 322 19.37 -13.70 20.21
C VAL A 322 18.92 -14.64 19.09
N ALA A 323 17.76 -14.38 18.48
CA ALA A 323 17.23 -15.21 17.40
C ALA A 323 18.20 -15.32 16.21
N TRP A 324 18.72 -14.19 15.71
CA TRP A 324 19.65 -14.18 14.59
C TRP A 324 21.00 -14.84 14.93
N ALA A 325 21.49 -14.64 16.16
CA ALA A 325 22.70 -15.31 16.65
C ALA A 325 22.50 -16.83 16.75
N SER A 326 21.27 -17.28 17.00
CA SER A 326 20.90 -18.69 17.08
C SER A 326 20.58 -19.36 15.74
N GLY A 327 20.56 -18.59 14.65
CA GLY A 327 20.41 -19.11 13.29
C GLY A 327 19.19 -18.61 12.53
N ALA A 328 18.35 -17.75 13.12
CA ALA A 328 17.20 -17.20 12.39
C ALA A 328 17.63 -16.42 11.13
N ASP A 329 16.88 -16.60 10.05
CA ASP A 329 17.01 -15.90 8.77
C ASP A 329 16.09 -14.68 8.69
N TRP A 330 14.95 -14.73 9.37
CA TRP A 330 14.13 -13.56 9.71
C TRP A 330 13.53 -13.74 11.10
N VAL A 331 13.08 -12.62 11.67
CA VAL A 331 12.38 -12.61 12.95
C VAL A 331 11.02 -11.96 12.78
N GLU A 332 10.07 -12.40 13.58
CA GLU A 332 8.75 -11.79 13.68
C GLU A 332 8.31 -11.74 15.14
N LEU A 333 7.55 -10.69 15.45
CA LEU A 333 6.96 -10.53 16.76
C LEU A 333 5.55 -11.09 16.73
N LEU A 334 5.24 -12.04 17.61
CA LEU A 334 3.87 -12.52 17.78
C LEU A 334 3.46 -12.42 19.26
N GLY A 335 2.21 -11.99 19.47
CA GLY A 335 1.58 -11.99 20.79
C GLY A 335 0.86 -13.32 21.09
N ASP A 336 0.59 -13.56 22.37
CA ASP A 336 -0.31 -14.60 22.90
C ASP A 336 -1.77 -14.43 22.45
N ASP A 337 -2.14 -13.30 21.87
CA ASP A 337 -3.48 -12.98 21.38
C ASP A 337 -3.62 -13.06 19.85
N ILE A 338 -2.60 -13.59 19.17
CA ILE A 338 -2.57 -13.79 17.72
C ILE A 338 -3.18 -15.13 17.35
N GLY A 339 -4.04 -15.13 16.33
CA GLY A 339 -4.46 -16.32 15.62
C GLY A 339 -4.04 -16.23 14.15
N ILE A 340 -3.31 -17.22 13.66
CA ILE A 340 -2.91 -17.33 12.26
C ILE A 340 -4.03 -18.02 11.48
N ASP A 341 -4.47 -17.42 10.37
CA ASP A 341 -5.47 -17.96 9.45
C ASP A 341 -4.82 -18.26 8.09
N CYS A 342 -3.67 -18.92 8.14
CA CYS A 342 -2.90 -19.34 6.98
C CYS A 342 -2.01 -20.55 7.33
N PRO A 343 -2.34 -21.77 6.86
CA PRO A 343 -1.56 -22.98 7.12
C PRO A 343 -0.25 -23.05 6.32
N PHE A 344 0.08 -21.99 5.57
CA PHE A 344 1.29 -21.90 4.73
C PHE A 344 1.98 -20.53 4.84
N HIS A 345 1.84 -19.87 6.00
CA HIS A 345 2.42 -18.54 6.25
C HIS A 345 3.94 -18.53 6.05
N TYR A 346 4.64 -19.54 6.57
CA TYR A 346 6.10 -19.67 6.45
C TYR A 346 6.51 -19.71 4.98
N ARG A 347 5.85 -20.54 4.15
CA ARG A 347 6.07 -20.56 2.70
C ARG A 347 5.80 -19.21 2.03
N ALA A 348 4.76 -18.51 2.46
CA ALA A 348 4.40 -17.20 1.93
C ALA A 348 5.48 -16.14 2.25
N PHE A 349 6.00 -16.09 3.47
CA PHE A 349 7.10 -15.19 3.83
C PHE A 349 8.41 -15.57 3.17
N TYR A 350 8.70 -16.87 3.08
CA TYR A 350 9.88 -17.34 2.37
C TYR A 350 9.83 -16.90 0.89
N ARG A 351 8.70 -17.07 0.21
CA ARG A 351 8.52 -16.56 -1.15
C ARG A 351 8.66 -15.03 -1.21
N ALA A 352 8.08 -14.30 -0.27
CA ALA A 352 8.20 -12.84 -0.25
C ALA A 352 9.66 -12.37 -0.16
N PHE A 353 10.49 -13.00 0.67
CA PHE A 353 11.92 -12.70 0.73
C PHE A 353 12.68 -13.10 -0.55
N LEU A 354 12.31 -14.20 -1.20
CA LEU A 354 12.86 -14.58 -2.51
C LEU A 354 12.50 -13.55 -3.58
N ASP A 355 11.24 -13.14 -3.66
CA ASP A 355 10.76 -12.11 -4.59
C ASP A 355 11.51 -10.79 -4.41
N ILE A 356 11.73 -10.36 -3.15
CA ILE A 356 12.52 -9.16 -2.85
C ILE A 356 13.97 -9.34 -3.30
N SER A 357 14.58 -10.49 -2.98
CA SER A 357 15.97 -10.81 -3.33
C SER A 357 16.19 -10.80 -4.84
N GLU A 358 15.34 -11.50 -5.60
CA GLU A 358 15.40 -11.60 -7.06
C GLU A 358 15.16 -10.24 -7.72
N ARG A 359 14.10 -9.54 -7.32
CA ARG A 359 13.68 -8.29 -7.96
C ARG A 359 14.61 -7.11 -7.70
N LEU A 360 15.15 -7.01 -6.48
CA LEU A 360 16.09 -5.94 -6.11
C LEU A 360 17.56 -6.34 -6.29
N MET A 361 17.82 -7.59 -6.68
CA MET A 361 19.17 -8.17 -6.76
C MET A 361 19.96 -8.01 -5.45
N VAL A 362 19.29 -8.23 -4.33
CA VAL A 362 19.83 -8.13 -2.96
C VAL A 362 19.94 -9.51 -2.32
N PRO A 363 20.77 -9.70 -1.28
CA PRO A 363 20.84 -10.97 -0.56
C PRO A 363 19.49 -11.38 0.04
N PHE A 364 19.25 -12.70 0.12
CA PHE A 364 18.11 -13.26 0.85
C PHE A 364 18.06 -12.72 2.29
N GLY A 365 16.86 -12.41 2.78
CA GLY A 365 16.65 -11.77 4.08
C GLY A 365 16.85 -10.24 4.08
N PHE A 366 17.02 -9.60 2.92
CA PHE A 366 16.80 -8.16 2.79
C PHE A 366 15.30 -7.85 2.69
N GLY A 367 14.84 -6.79 3.36
CA GLY A 367 13.44 -6.37 3.35
C GLY A 367 12.74 -6.53 4.70
N CYS A 368 11.46 -6.18 4.68
CA CYS A 368 10.54 -6.17 5.81
C CYS A 368 9.11 -6.52 5.33
N PRO A 369 8.89 -7.70 4.75
CA PRO A 369 7.53 -8.16 4.45
C PRO A 369 6.70 -8.22 5.74
N TRP A 370 5.39 -8.05 5.65
CA TRP A 370 4.52 -7.98 6.83
C TRP A 370 3.19 -8.70 6.63
N TRP A 371 2.56 -9.09 7.74
CA TRP A 371 1.34 -9.90 7.79
C TRP A 371 0.09 -9.17 7.33
N ASN A 372 -0.79 -9.83 6.58
CA ASN A 372 -2.13 -9.31 6.30
C ASN A 372 -3.04 -9.42 7.55
N ASP A 373 -2.98 -8.42 8.42
CA ASP A 373 -3.76 -8.35 9.65
C ASP A 373 -5.21 -7.95 9.39
N ARG A 374 -6.15 -8.91 9.57
CA ARG A 374 -7.59 -8.66 9.40
C ARG A 374 -8.16 -7.69 10.42
N THR A 375 -7.52 -7.56 11.58
CA THR A 375 -7.98 -6.67 12.65
C THR A 375 -7.48 -5.25 12.47
N PHE A 376 -6.40 -5.09 11.71
CA PHE A 376 -5.85 -3.79 11.35
C PHE A 376 -5.47 -3.67 9.86
N PRO A 377 -6.46 -3.72 8.95
CA PRO A 377 -6.19 -3.69 7.52
C PRO A 377 -5.39 -2.48 7.06
N GLY A 378 -4.43 -2.70 6.16
CA GLY A 378 -3.57 -1.65 5.60
C GLY A 378 -2.57 -1.03 6.61
N PHE A 379 -2.43 -1.59 7.81
CA PHE A 379 -1.36 -1.24 8.73
C PHE A 379 -0.29 -2.32 8.71
N PRO A 380 1.01 -1.95 8.69
CA PRO A 380 2.11 -2.91 8.67
C PRO A 380 2.31 -3.57 10.04
N SER A 381 1.28 -4.25 10.54
CA SER A 381 1.32 -5.00 11.79
C SER A 381 2.26 -6.19 11.62
N PHE A 382 3.02 -6.49 12.67
CA PHE A 382 3.89 -7.67 12.73
C PHE A 382 4.88 -7.73 11.55
N PRO A 383 5.79 -6.75 11.42
CA PRO A 383 6.82 -6.82 10.38
C PRO A 383 7.73 -8.03 10.58
N CYS A 384 8.00 -8.78 9.52
CA CYS A 384 8.98 -9.86 9.49
C CYS A 384 10.31 -9.30 8.98
N VAL A 385 11.30 -9.23 9.87
CA VAL A 385 12.58 -8.54 9.60
C VAL A 385 13.69 -9.55 9.35
N GLY A 386 14.24 -9.53 8.14
CA GLY A 386 15.30 -10.46 7.75
C GLY A 386 16.66 -10.14 8.37
N LYS A 387 17.54 -11.15 8.43
CA LYS A 387 18.89 -11.09 9.01
C LYS A 387 19.80 -10.05 8.36
N THR A 388 19.53 -9.66 7.11
CA THR A 388 20.27 -8.58 6.47
C THR A 388 20.06 -7.26 7.21
N HIS A 389 18.89 -7.01 7.80
CA HIS A 389 18.66 -5.85 8.66
C HIS A 389 19.64 -5.81 9.85
N GLN A 390 19.83 -6.95 10.52
CA GLN A 390 20.81 -7.06 11.62
C GLN A 390 22.22 -6.70 11.15
N LYS A 391 22.62 -7.11 9.94
CA LYS A 391 23.94 -6.78 9.38
C LYS A 391 24.07 -5.26 9.13
N ILE A 392 23.00 -4.61 8.70
CA ILE A 392 22.97 -3.18 8.40
C ILE A 392 23.02 -2.34 9.69
N PHE A 393 22.21 -2.69 10.70
CA PHE A 393 21.98 -1.83 11.88
C PHE A 393 22.57 -2.37 13.19
N GLY A 394 23.00 -3.63 13.22
CA GLY A 394 23.52 -4.31 14.40
C GLY A 394 22.45 -4.79 15.40
N GLY A 395 21.18 -4.71 15.03
CA GLY A 395 20.01 -5.05 15.85
C GLY A 395 18.71 -4.77 15.08
N LEU A 396 17.57 -4.95 15.73
CA LEU A 396 16.25 -4.55 15.22
C LEU A 396 16.06 -3.02 15.30
N ILE A 397 16.66 -2.40 16.30
CA ILE A 397 16.68 -0.95 16.49
C ILE A 397 18.12 -0.48 16.32
N PRO A 398 18.39 0.53 15.47
CA PRO A 398 19.75 1.07 15.36
C PRO A 398 20.24 1.61 16.70
N LYS A 399 21.52 1.36 17.03
CA LYS A 399 22.10 1.69 18.35
C LYS A 399 21.83 3.15 18.79
N GLN A 400 21.90 4.10 17.87
CA GLN A 400 21.65 5.52 18.13
C GLN A 400 20.18 5.86 18.48
N ARG A 401 19.24 4.93 18.27
CA ARG A 401 17.80 5.06 18.55
C ARG A 401 17.32 4.16 19.69
N GLY A 402 18.22 3.45 20.39
CA GLY A 402 17.84 2.42 21.37
C GLY A 402 16.93 2.91 22.51
N SER A 403 16.99 4.19 22.88
CA SER A 403 16.13 4.81 23.90
C SER A 403 14.95 5.59 23.34
N SER A 404 14.83 5.66 22.01
CA SER A 404 13.77 6.41 21.33
C SER A 404 12.47 5.63 21.26
N PHE A 405 12.51 4.32 20.99
CA PHE A 405 11.33 3.47 20.94
C PHE A 405 11.02 2.88 22.31
N ILE A 406 9.81 3.09 22.82
CA ILE A 406 9.38 2.57 24.11
C ILE A 406 8.48 1.35 23.89
N ASN A 407 7.24 1.57 23.42
CA ASN A 407 6.31 0.48 23.17
C ASN A 407 5.32 0.69 22.02
N GLN A 408 5.48 1.77 21.24
CA GLN A 408 4.75 2.01 20.00
C GLN A 408 5.74 2.39 18.89
N ASP A 409 5.22 2.52 17.67
CA ASP A 409 5.90 3.07 16.49
C ASP A 409 7.04 2.25 15.88
N LEU A 410 7.49 1.15 16.50
CA LEU A 410 8.56 0.33 15.92
C LEU A 410 8.11 -0.35 14.61
N ASP A 411 6.91 -0.93 14.59
CA ASP A 411 6.37 -1.62 13.41
C ASP A 411 6.32 -0.71 12.17
N PRO A 412 5.66 0.46 12.21
CA PRO A 412 5.61 1.34 11.06
C PRO A 412 6.98 1.94 10.72
N TYR A 413 7.90 2.11 11.68
CA TYR A 413 9.29 2.50 11.42
C TYR A 413 10.05 1.45 10.60
N LEU A 414 9.99 0.18 11.00
CA LEU A 414 10.65 -0.94 10.31
C LEU A 414 10.13 -1.09 8.88
N HIS A 415 8.81 -1.07 8.71
CA HIS A 415 8.19 -1.09 7.39
C HIS A 415 8.66 0.09 6.52
N ARG A 416 8.69 1.29 7.10
CA ARG A 416 9.03 2.52 6.38
C ARG A 416 10.43 2.51 5.79
N MET A 417 11.41 1.98 6.50
CA MET A 417 12.81 1.92 6.03
C MET A 417 12.97 1.16 4.70
N TYR A 418 12.17 0.12 4.48
CA TYR A 418 12.25 -0.71 3.28
C TYR A 418 11.19 -0.37 2.22
N GLN A 419 10.24 0.51 2.54
CA GLN A 419 9.14 0.85 1.65
C GLN A 419 9.62 1.54 0.36
N LYS A 420 10.64 2.43 0.43
CA LYS A 420 11.17 3.16 -0.75
C LYS A 420 11.75 2.24 -1.80
N SER A 421 12.48 1.23 -1.36
CA SER A 421 13.05 0.23 -2.24
C SER A 421 12.05 -0.88 -2.55
N THR A 422 10.77 -0.73 -2.19
CA THR A 422 9.70 -1.73 -2.35
C THR A 422 10.02 -3.08 -1.69
N GLY A 423 10.88 -3.06 -0.67
CA GLY A 423 11.30 -4.22 0.11
C GLY A 423 10.39 -4.54 1.29
N ALA A 424 9.22 -3.89 1.41
CA ALA A 424 8.27 -4.09 2.50
C ALA A 424 6.83 -4.46 2.04
N PRO A 425 6.65 -5.50 1.20
CA PRO A 425 5.33 -5.86 0.71
C PRO A 425 4.44 -6.46 1.81
N CYS A 426 3.13 -6.20 1.72
CA CYS A 426 2.14 -6.99 2.45
C CYS A 426 2.08 -8.39 1.85
N VAL A 427 2.26 -9.42 2.69
CA VAL A 427 2.12 -10.82 2.28
C VAL A 427 0.63 -11.17 2.38
N LYS A 428 -0.12 -10.91 1.30
CA LYS A 428 -1.59 -10.98 1.27
C LYS A 428 -2.15 -12.33 1.71
N GLU A 429 -1.40 -13.38 1.43
CA GLU A 429 -1.71 -14.77 1.75
C GLU A 429 -1.46 -15.12 3.23
N ALA A 430 -0.49 -14.48 3.88
CA ALA A 430 -0.18 -14.70 5.28
C ALA A 430 -1.12 -13.84 6.12
N VAL A 431 -2.26 -14.42 6.49
CA VAL A 431 -3.33 -13.72 7.19
C VAL A 431 -3.31 -14.06 8.66
N LEU A 432 -3.48 -13.04 9.51
CA LEU A 432 -3.66 -13.23 10.95
C LEU A 432 -4.79 -12.35 11.50
N SER A 433 -5.12 -12.60 12.77
CA SER A 433 -6.01 -11.76 13.55
C SER A 433 -5.43 -11.49 14.94
N ASN A 434 -5.54 -10.26 15.41
CA ASN A 434 -5.10 -9.83 16.74
C ASN A 434 -6.31 -9.52 17.64
N ARG A 435 -6.49 -10.29 18.72
CA ARG A 435 -7.68 -10.17 19.59
C ARG A 435 -7.65 -8.96 20.52
N SER A 436 -6.49 -8.52 21.00
CA SER A 436 -6.41 -7.52 22.08
C SER A 436 -5.63 -6.25 21.70
N GLY A 437 -4.68 -6.32 20.78
CA GLY A 437 -3.77 -5.21 20.47
C GLY A 437 -4.25 -4.19 19.43
N GLY A 438 -5.17 -4.57 18.52
CA GLY A 438 -5.38 -3.83 17.26
C GLY A 438 -6.29 -2.60 17.28
N ASN A 439 -7.22 -2.46 18.24
CA ASN A 439 -8.22 -1.40 18.13
C ASN A 439 -7.84 -0.14 18.95
N ILE A 440 -7.44 0.93 18.25
CA ILE A 440 -7.21 2.26 18.87
C ILE A 440 -8.51 2.83 19.46
N SER A 441 -9.68 2.47 18.93
CA SER A 441 -10.97 2.99 19.39
C SER A 441 -11.50 2.33 20.67
N SER A 442 -10.92 1.20 21.11
CA SER A 442 -11.23 0.62 22.41
C SER A 442 -10.13 1.00 23.41
N ASN A 443 -10.31 2.12 24.11
CA ASN A 443 -9.43 2.54 25.21
C ASN A 443 -9.39 1.56 26.39
N THR A 444 -10.12 0.44 26.35
CA THR A 444 -10.42 -0.35 27.55
C THR A 444 -9.49 -1.54 27.82
N ASN A 445 -8.58 -1.98 26.95
CA ASN A 445 -7.81 -3.23 27.19
C ASN A 445 -6.36 -3.29 26.63
N ALA A 446 -5.65 -2.17 26.42
CA ALA A 446 -4.24 -2.25 25.99
C ALA A 446 -3.36 -2.84 27.11
N ARG A 447 -2.50 -3.83 26.80
CA ARG A 447 -1.61 -4.49 27.79
C ARG A 447 -0.69 -3.52 28.51
N TYR A 448 -0.23 -2.49 27.80
CA TYR A 448 0.59 -1.42 28.31
C TYR A 448 -0.03 -0.07 27.94
N GLU A 449 0.22 0.94 28.76
CA GLU A 449 -0.01 2.32 28.35
C GLU A 449 0.77 2.58 27.05
N ARG A 450 0.08 3.05 26.01
CA ARG A 450 0.68 3.29 24.71
C ARG A 450 1.52 4.57 24.76
N ILE A 451 2.82 4.42 24.58
CA ILE A 451 3.77 5.54 24.57
C ILE A 451 4.51 5.55 23.24
N CYS A 452 4.27 6.62 22.49
CA CYS A 452 4.92 6.90 21.22
C CYS A 452 6.44 7.03 21.40
N ALA A 453 7.17 6.92 20.29
CA ALA A 453 8.61 7.13 20.30
C ALA A 453 8.98 8.54 20.83
N LYS A 454 10.11 8.65 21.53
CA LYS A 454 10.70 9.93 21.94
C LYS A 454 11.28 10.63 20.71
N GLY A 455 10.46 11.44 20.05
CA GLY A 455 10.76 12.13 18.79
C GLY A 455 9.85 11.65 17.66
N SER A 456 10.09 12.10 16.43
CA SER A 456 9.33 11.64 15.27
C SER A 456 10.01 10.40 14.68
N TRP A 457 9.39 9.23 14.86
CA TRP A 457 9.88 7.99 14.25
C TRP A 457 9.92 8.07 12.72
N GLN A 458 9.06 8.90 12.12
CA GLN A 458 9.05 9.14 10.69
C GLN A 458 10.32 9.86 10.23
N ASP A 459 10.79 10.85 10.99
CA ASP A 459 12.07 11.50 10.74
C ASP A 459 13.23 10.51 10.93
N PHE A 460 13.15 9.63 11.95
CA PHE A 460 14.18 8.59 12.15
C PHE A 460 14.28 7.65 10.96
N ALA A 461 13.14 7.24 10.39
CA ALA A 461 13.14 6.35 9.23
C ALA A 461 13.85 7.02 8.05
N VAL A 462 13.61 8.32 7.81
CA VAL A 462 14.30 9.10 6.76
C VAL A 462 15.81 9.16 7.01
N ASP A 463 16.23 9.47 8.23
CA ASP A 463 17.65 9.54 8.61
C ASP A 463 18.38 8.21 8.40
N ASP A 464 17.69 7.09 8.63
CA ASP A 464 18.26 5.74 8.56
C ASP A 464 18.21 5.12 7.14
N LEU A 465 17.52 5.75 6.17
CA LEU A 465 17.44 5.29 4.78
C LEU A 465 18.79 5.15 4.09
N GLU A 466 19.74 6.03 4.41
CA GLU A 466 21.04 6.04 3.74
C GLU A 466 21.81 4.72 3.94
N LYS A 467 21.65 4.08 5.11
CA LYS A 467 22.24 2.77 5.37
C LYS A 467 21.60 1.67 4.53
N ILE A 468 20.30 1.76 4.25
CA ILE A 468 19.61 0.85 3.33
C ILE A 468 20.14 1.03 1.90
N ARG A 469 20.28 2.28 1.44
CA ARG A 469 20.79 2.60 0.09
C ARG A 469 22.17 2.04 -0.18
N GLN A 470 23.06 2.07 0.81
CA GLN A 470 24.41 1.50 0.71
C GLN A 470 24.42 -0.01 0.46
N HIS A 471 23.31 -0.70 0.73
CA HIS A 471 23.16 -2.14 0.51
C HIS A 471 22.33 -2.48 -0.73
N LEU A 472 21.82 -1.47 -1.45
CA LEU A 472 21.15 -1.66 -2.72
C LEU A 472 22.17 -1.63 -3.87
N PRO A 473 22.00 -2.46 -4.91
CA PRO A 473 22.77 -2.33 -6.14
C PRO A 473 22.59 -0.96 -6.79
N ILE A 474 23.61 -0.52 -7.54
CA ILE A 474 23.52 0.70 -8.36
C ILE A 474 22.37 0.53 -9.37
N GLY A 475 21.48 1.53 -9.42
CA GLY A 475 20.37 1.57 -10.38
C GLY A 475 19.01 1.12 -9.82
N VAL A 476 18.92 0.66 -8.56
CA VAL A 476 17.62 0.48 -7.90
C VAL A 476 16.96 1.85 -7.73
N THR A 477 15.82 2.05 -8.40
CA THR A 477 15.07 3.30 -8.32
C THR A 477 14.17 3.27 -7.09
N GLU A 478 14.28 4.28 -6.23
CA GLU A 478 13.38 4.45 -5.10
C GLU A 478 12.00 4.96 -5.56
N CYS A 479 10.94 4.44 -4.95
CA CYS A 479 9.60 4.96 -5.12
C CYS A 479 9.38 6.23 -4.28
N PHE A 480 8.53 7.12 -4.77
CA PHE A 480 7.93 8.18 -3.94
C PHE A 480 6.92 7.57 -2.99
N LEU A 481 6.85 8.12 -1.79
CA LEU A 481 5.92 7.67 -0.77
C LEU A 481 4.83 8.72 -0.62
N LEU A 482 3.63 8.39 -1.09
CA LEU A 482 2.50 9.32 -1.19
C LEU A 482 1.26 8.69 -0.58
N ASP A 483 0.75 9.20 0.53
CA ASP A 483 -0.51 8.72 1.12
C ASP A 483 -1.68 9.61 0.69
N VAL A 484 -2.84 9.00 0.46
CA VAL A 484 -4.09 9.70 0.15
C VAL A 484 -4.94 9.79 1.42
N VAL A 485 -5.24 10.99 1.88
CA VAL A 485 -6.04 11.25 3.08
C VAL A 485 -7.40 11.83 2.68
N VAL A 486 -8.47 11.16 3.11
CA VAL A 486 -9.86 11.55 2.82
C VAL A 486 -10.65 11.66 4.13
N PRO A 487 -11.02 12.88 4.58
CA PRO A 487 -12.02 13.03 5.62
C PRO A 487 -13.41 12.77 5.04
N SER A 488 -14.19 11.88 5.66
CA SER A 488 -15.52 11.51 5.19
C SER A 488 -16.55 11.59 6.31
N TYR A 489 -17.51 12.49 6.18
CA TYR A 489 -18.66 12.55 7.10
C TYR A 489 -19.84 11.73 6.59
N ARG A 490 -20.05 11.69 5.27
CA ARG A 490 -21.25 11.10 4.66
C ARG A 490 -21.08 9.62 4.28
N VAL A 491 -19.84 9.18 4.10
CA VAL A 491 -19.48 7.79 3.81
C VAL A 491 -20.15 7.28 2.54
N ARG A 492 -19.95 8.05 1.46
CA ARG A 492 -20.48 7.74 0.13
C ARG A 492 -19.59 6.72 -0.56
N LEU A 493 -19.95 5.45 -0.45
CA LEU A 493 -19.16 4.33 -0.98
C LEU A 493 -18.84 4.46 -2.46
N ASP A 494 -19.76 5.01 -3.26
CA ASP A 494 -19.56 5.24 -4.69
C ASP A 494 -18.35 6.15 -4.99
N TYR A 495 -18.14 7.21 -4.22
CA TYR A 495 -16.96 8.07 -4.37
C TYR A 495 -15.72 7.46 -3.69
N LEU A 496 -15.88 6.91 -2.49
CA LEU A 496 -14.75 6.33 -1.74
C LEU A 496 -14.13 5.13 -2.47
N GLU A 497 -14.93 4.26 -3.09
CA GLU A 497 -14.45 3.15 -3.92
C GLU A 497 -13.68 3.66 -5.13
N SER A 498 -14.17 4.71 -5.80
CA SER A 498 -13.48 5.34 -6.92
C SER A 498 -12.12 5.93 -6.51
N ILE A 499 -12.03 6.54 -5.32
CA ILE A 499 -10.76 7.07 -4.78
C ILE A 499 -9.82 5.92 -4.42
N CYS A 500 -10.30 4.90 -3.71
CA CYS A 500 -9.48 3.76 -3.29
C CYS A 500 -9.05 2.84 -4.45
N SER A 501 -9.67 2.98 -5.62
CA SER A 501 -9.34 2.25 -6.84
C SER A 501 -8.38 3.02 -7.76
N LEU A 502 -7.85 4.17 -7.32
CA LEU A 502 -6.87 4.93 -8.09
C LEU A 502 -5.65 4.07 -8.44
N ARG A 503 -5.20 4.18 -9.69
CA ARG A 503 -4.02 3.45 -10.15
C ARG A 503 -2.78 4.01 -9.46
N VAL A 504 -2.09 3.17 -8.69
CA VAL A 504 -0.78 3.50 -8.12
C VAL A 504 0.30 3.10 -9.15
N PRO A 505 1.06 4.06 -9.73
CA PRO A 505 2.14 3.73 -10.65
C PRO A 505 3.31 3.07 -9.92
N GLU A 506 4.14 2.29 -10.63
CA GLU A 506 5.22 1.47 -10.02
C GLU A 506 6.25 2.28 -9.23
N PHE A 507 6.48 3.54 -9.61
CA PHE A 507 7.41 4.45 -8.94
C PHE A 507 6.78 5.21 -7.75
N ILE A 508 5.56 4.85 -7.33
CA ILE A 508 4.88 5.35 -6.13
C ILE A 508 4.48 4.17 -5.25
N GLN A 509 4.60 4.34 -3.93
CA GLN A 509 3.92 3.51 -2.94
C GLN A 509 2.91 4.39 -2.22
N SER A 510 1.68 3.90 -2.09
CA SER A 510 0.57 4.69 -1.54
C SER A 510 -0.30 3.89 -0.59
N LEU A 511 -0.70 4.52 0.51
CA LEU A 511 -1.78 4.06 1.38
C LEU A 511 -2.97 5.01 1.26
N PHE A 512 -4.18 4.45 1.21
CA PHE A 512 -5.43 5.19 1.28
C PHE A 512 -5.91 5.22 2.73
N ILE A 513 -6.06 6.43 3.28
CA ILE A 513 -6.43 6.69 4.67
C ILE A 513 -7.77 7.43 4.68
N ILE A 514 -8.82 6.73 5.08
CA ILE A 514 -10.18 7.27 5.17
C ILE A 514 -10.50 7.55 6.64
N ILE A 515 -10.70 8.82 6.97
CA ILE A 515 -11.09 9.25 8.32
C ILE A 515 -12.59 9.50 8.34
N VAL A 516 -13.34 8.55 8.87
CA VAL A 516 -14.79 8.61 9.02
C VAL A 516 -15.15 9.46 10.23
N ASP A 517 -15.77 10.61 9.99
CA ASP A 517 -16.12 11.58 11.03
C ASP A 517 -17.50 11.31 11.67
N ASN A 518 -17.83 10.03 11.86
CA ASN A 518 -19.04 9.51 12.53
C ASN A 518 -18.91 7.99 12.82
N ARG A 519 -19.81 7.41 13.63
CA ARG A 519 -19.87 5.95 13.85
C ARG A 519 -20.51 5.22 12.67
N SER A 520 -19.72 4.91 11.65
CA SER A 520 -20.06 3.87 10.67
C SER A 520 -18.81 3.08 10.34
N ALA A 521 -18.86 1.76 10.53
CA ALA A 521 -17.76 0.88 10.20
C ALA A 521 -17.72 0.65 8.69
N LEU A 522 -16.56 0.88 8.07
CA LEU A 522 -16.21 0.36 6.75
C LEU A 522 -15.09 -0.67 6.93
N SER A 523 -15.15 -1.77 6.18
CA SER A 523 -14.09 -2.78 6.12
C SER A 523 -13.57 -2.92 4.68
N GLY A 524 -12.25 -2.98 4.52
CA GLY A 524 -11.57 -3.21 3.25
C GLY A 524 -10.08 -3.45 3.46
N ASN A 525 -9.48 -4.40 2.74
CA ASN A 525 -8.17 -4.97 3.11
C ASN A 525 -6.95 -4.09 2.72
N THR A 526 -7.12 -3.07 1.88
CA THR A 526 -6.03 -2.18 1.40
C THR A 526 -6.23 -0.71 1.78
N VAL A 527 -7.30 -0.42 2.53
CA VAL A 527 -7.73 0.93 2.87
C VAL A 527 -7.72 1.05 4.38
N ARG A 528 -6.96 2.01 4.90
CA ARG A 528 -6.95 2.29 6.33
C ARG A 528 -8.16 3.14 6.67
N VAL A 529 -9.13 2.55 7.35
CA VAL A 529 -10.31 3.27 7.86
C VAL A 529 -10.14 3.59 9.34
N ARG A 530 -10.41 4.84 9.72
CA ARG A 530 -10.44 5.28 11.13
C ARG A 530 -11.72 6.06 11.39
N CYS A 531 -12.42 5.71 12.47
CA CYS A 531 -13.64 6.40 12.86
C CYS A 531 -13.36 7.33 14.06
N ASN A 532 -13.78 8.59 13.95
CA ASN A 532 -13.83 9.49 15.11
C ASN A 532 -15.03 9.12 16.00
N GLU A 533 -14.89 9.31 17.31
CA GLU A 533 -15.96 8.98 18.27
C GLU A 533 -17.22 9.84 18.05
N LYS A 534 -17.03 11.05 17.54
CA LYS A 534 -18.05 12.07 17.24
C LYS A 534 -17.60 12.89 16.04
N ASN A 535 -18.51 13.64 15.42
CA ASN A 535 -18.18 14.63 14.40
C ASN A 535 -17.29 15.73 15.01
N VAL A 536 -16.00 15.70 14.65
CA VAL A 536 -14.99 16.70 15.04
C VAL A 536 -14.70 17.69 13.91
N GLY A 537 -15.24 17.48 12.71
CA GLY A 537 -15.09 18.34 11.54
C GLY A 537 -13.94 17.92 10.62
N ALA A 538 -13.92 18.51 9.43
CA ALA A 538 -12.95 18.19 8.39
C ALA A 538 -11.50 18.47 8.82
N SER A 539 -11.21 19.63 9.43
CA SER A 539 -9.86 19.98 9.90
C SER A 539 -9.29 18.97 10.90
N ALA A 540 -10.06 18.59 11.92
CA ALA A 540 -9.65 17.60 12.91
C ALA A 540 -9.46 16.22 12.28
N SER A 541 -10.33 15.84 11.34
CA SER A 541 -10.24 14.58 10.62
C SER A 541 -9.01 14.53 9.71
N ARG A 542 -8.69 15.60 8.99
CA ARG A 542 -7.46 15.72 8.20
C ARG A 542 -6.22 15.65 9.08
N ASN A 543 -6.21 16.31 10.24
CA ASN A 543 -5.11 16.22 11.20
C ASN A 543 -4.88 14.78 11.65
N ARG A 544 -5.93 14.04 11.98
CA ARG A 544 -5.83 12.61 12.29
C ARG A 544 -5.26 11.82 11.11
N GLY A 545 -5.68 12.12 9.89
CA GLY A 545 -5.11 11.50 8.68
C GLY A 545 -3.62 11.80 8.49
N LEU A 546 -3.19 13.03 8.77
CA LEU A 546 -1.77 13.42 8.76
C LEU A 546 -0.96 12.69 9.84
N ASP A 547 -1.57 12.43 11.01
CA ASP A 547 -0.93 11.68 12.10
C ASP A 547 -0.81 10.19 11.78
N GLU A 548 -1.78 9.61 11.05
CA GLU A 548 -1.76 8.23 10.57
C GLU A 548 -0.78 8.01 9.39
N SER A 549 -0.45 9.08 8.67
CA SER A 549 0.41 9.02 7.48
C SER A 549 1.90 9.01 7.83
N ALA A 550 2.61 8.08 7.18
CA ALA A 550 4.06 7.98 7.23
C ALA A 550 4.73 8.59 6.00
N ALA A 551 3.97 8.88 4.95
CA ALA A 551 4.42 9.31 3.63
C ALA A 551 5.27 10.59 3.62
N GLU A 552 6.05 10.73 2.54
CA GLU A 552 6.83 11.95 2.24
C GLU A 552 5.89 13.05 1.75
N PHE A 553 4.84 12.64 1.04
CA PHE A 553 3.81 13.51 0.51
C PHE A 553 2.43 13.02 0.93
N VAL A 554 1.52 13.94 1.23
CA VAL A 554 0.14 13.63 1.60
C VAL A 554 -0.81 14.35 0.65
N LEU A 555 -1.60 13.57 -0.08
CA LEU A 555 -2.64 14.06 -0.97
C LEU A 555 -3.94 14.16 -0.19
N ASN A 556 -4.45 15.37 -0.01
CA ASN A 556 -5.78 15.58 0.55
C ASN A 556 -6.81 15.55 -0.58
N LEU A 557 -7.85 14.73 -0.39
CA LEU A 557 -9.04 14.67 -1.23
C LEU A 557 -10.29 14.80 -0.36
N ASP A 558 -11.36 15.38 -0.89
CA ASP A 558 -12.70 15.34 -0.28
C ASP A 558 -13.44 14.04 -0.60
N ASP A 559 -14.48 13.71 0.19
CA ASP A 559 -15.22 12.44 0.09
C ASP A 559 -16.28 12.39 -1.02
N ASP A 560 -16.48 13.49 -1.76
CA ASP A 560 -17.48 13.63 -2.82
C ASP A 560 -16.87 13.94 -4.20
N LEU A 561 -15.64 13.49 -4.43
CA LEU A 561 -14.90 13.70 -5.68
C LEU A 561 -14.92 12.47 -6.59
N ILE A 562 -14.87 12.72 -7.90
CA ILE A 562 -14.63 11.70 -8.92
C ILE A 562 -13.22 11.95 -9.48
N PRO A 563 -12.20 11.22 -9.03
CA PRO A 563 -10.84 11.46 -9.50
C PRO A 563 -10.61 10.84 -10.89
N ASN A 564 -9.74 11.46 -11.70
CA ASN A 564 -9.27 10.79 -12.91
C ASN A 564 -8.44 9.55 -12.54
N PRO A 565 -8.53 8.43 -13.29
CA PRO A 565 -7.81 7.20 -12.95
C PRO A 565 -6.28 7.33 -12.86
N ASP A 566 -5.71 8.32 -13.55
CA ASP A 566 -4.27 8.64 -13.60
C ASP A 566 -3.84 9.73 -12.60
N LEU A 567 -4.70 10.14 -11.65
CA LEU A 567 -4.42 11.22 -10.70
C LEU A 567 -3.06 11.09 -9.99
N LEU A 568 -2.77 9.91 -9.45
CA LEU A 568 -1.50 9.65 -8.74
C LEU A 568 -0.30 9.63 -9.69
N GLU A 569 -0.50 9.19 -10.94
CA GLU A 569 0.55 9.22 -11.97
C GLU A 569 0.94 10.66 -12.32
N GLN A 570 -0.04 11.57 -12.45
CA GLN A 570 0.23 12.98 -12.74
C GLN A 570 0.97 13.67 -11.59
N TYR A 571 0.56 13.46 -10.34
CA TYR A 571 1.33 13.94 -9.19
C TYR A 571 2.73 13.33 -9.15
N GLY A 572 2.86 12.02 -9.39
CA GLY A 572 4.13 11.34 -9.43
C GLY A 572 5.13 11.92 -10.44
N ARG A 573 4.67 12.23 -11.65
CA ARG A 573 5.50 12.87 -12.68
C ARG A 573 5.95 14.27 -12.27
N ALA A 574 5.08 15.03 -11.60
CA ALA A 574 5.43 16.33 -11.05
C ALA A 574 6.47 16.22 -9.92
N LEU A 575 6.38 15.18 -9.07
CA LEU A 575 7.33 14.92 -7.99
C LEU A 575 8.76 14.63 -8.49
N GLN A 576 8.91 14.00 -9.67
CA GLN A 576 10.22 13.70 -10.26
C GLN A 576 11.06 14.93 -10.58
N ASN A 577 10.41 16.08 -10.80
CA ASN A 577 11.05 17.35 -11.16
C ASN A 577 10.81 18.43 -10.08
N LEU A 578 10.53 18.01 -8.85
CA LEU A 578 10.17 18.90 -7.76
C LEU A 578 11.41 19.58 -7.18
N ASP A 579 11.41 20.91 -7.17
CA ASP A 579 12.46 21.68 -6.48
C ASP A 579 12.35 21.56 -4.94
N ASP A 580 13.47 21.73 -4.26
CA ASP A 580 13.57 21.58 -2.80
C ASP A 580 12.72 22.62 -2.03
N ASP A 581 12.45 23.79 -2.60
CA ASP A 581 11.66 24.86 -1.98
C ASP A 581 10.14 24.75 -2.24
N VAL A 582 9.71 23.76 -3.03
CA VAL A 582 8.29 23.48 -3.26
C VAL A 582 7.70 22.71 -2.09
N VAL A 583 6.70 23.30 -1.44
CA VAL A 583 6.05 22.73 -0.24
C VAL A 583 4.85 21.85 -0.56
N GLY A 584 4.35 21.92 -1.81
CA GLY A 584 3.19 21.16 -2.24
C GLY A 584 2.78 21.43 -3.68
N LEU A 585 1.90 20.59 -4.18
CA LEU A 585 1.35 20.61 -5.54
C LEU A 585 -0.17 20.80 -5.48
N ILE A 586 -0.71 21.65 -6.34
CA ILE A 586 -2.15 21.94 -6.40
C ILE A 586 -2.74 21.30 -7.64
N GLY A 587 -3.61 20.30 -7.46
CA GLY A 587 -4.32 19.68 -8.56
C GLY A 587 -5.55 20.47 -8.99
N LEU A 588 -6.08 20.14 -10.16
CA LEU A 588 -7.28 20.75 -10.70
C LEU A 588 -8.53 20.13 -10.07
N VAL A 589 -9.44 20.95 -9.55
CA VAL A 589 -10.80 20.53 -9.19
C VAL A 589 -11.79 21.15 -10.18
N ARG A 590 -12.38 20.32 -11.03
CA ARG A 590 -13.25 20.78 -12.10
C ARG A 590 -14.71 20.50 -11.78
N PHE A 591 -15.57 21.49 -11.99
CA PHE A 591 -17.02 21.27 -11.94
C PHE A 591 -17.54 20.77 -13.31
N PRO A 592 -18.56 19.90 -13.33
CA PRO A 592 -19.17 19.42 -14.57
C PRO A 592 -19.67 20.56 -15.47
N ARG A 593 -19.31 20.51 -16.75
CA ARG A 593 -19.81 21.42 -17.78
C ARG A 593 -20.60 20.63 -18.81
N SER A 594 -21.87 20.98 -19.02
CA SER A 594 -22.74 20.34 -20.01
C SER A 594 -23.71 21.36 -20.59
N PRO A 595 -24.10 21.30 -21.88
CA PRO A 595 -25.14 22.16 -22.44
C PRO A 595 -26.44 22.14 -21.60
N THR A 596 -26.75 21.00 -20.99
CA THR A 596 -27.94 20.76 -20.15
C THR A 596 -27.77 21.14 -18.67
N LEU A 597 -26.69 21.84 -18.31
CA LEU A 597 -26.43 22.25 -16.93
C LEU A 597 -27.60 23.08 -16.37
N PRO A 598 -28.19 22.72 -15.22
CA PRO A 598 -29.29 23.48 -14.62
C PRO A 598 -28.90 24.93 -14.32
N LEU A 599 -29.86 25.85 -14.44
CA LEU A 599 -29.68 27.29 -14.21
C LEU A 599 -28.94 27.60 -12.90
N ARG A 600 -29.30 26.92 -11.80
CA ARG A 600 -28.67 27.10 -10.49
C ARG A 600 -27.18 26.75 -10.47
N HIS A 601 -26.75 25.72 -11.19
CA HIS A 601 -25.34 25.32 -11.23
C HIS A 601 -24.56 26.22 -12.20
N ALA A 602 -25.20 26.63 -13.30
CA ALA A 602 -24.63 27.65 -14.18
C ALA A 602 -24.40 28.97 -13.42
N ALA A 603 -25.33 29.36 -12.56
CA ALA A 603 -25.19 30.53 -11.69
C ALA A 603 -24.03 30.41 -10.69
N VAL A 604 -23.73 29.21 -10.16
CA VAL A 604 -22.56 28.95 -9.30
C VAL A 604 -21.24 29.11 -10.06
N LEU A 605 -21.18 28.74 -11.34
CA LEU A 605 -19.99 28.98 -12.16
C LEU A 605 -19.85 30.48 -12.49
N MET A 606 -20.96 31.15 -12.82
CA MET A 606 -20.98 32.58 -13.17
C MET A 606 -20.81 33.51 -11.96
N SER A 607 -20.96 33.04 -10.72
CA SER A 607 -20.73 33.84 -9.52
C SER A 607 -19.24 34.02 -9.20
N TYR A 608 -18.35 33.32 -9.92
CA TYR A 608 -16.93 33.15 -9.61
C TYR A 608 -16.64 32.50 -8.25
N LEU A 609 -17.64 32.07 -7.47
CA LEU A 609 -17.41 31.44 -6.16
C LEU A 609 -16.59 30.14 -6.25
N THR A 610 -16.53 29.54 -7.44
CA THR A 610 -15.80 28.30 -7.69
C THR A 610 -14.43 28.51 -8.34
N PHE A 611 -13.98 29.76 -8.53
CA PHE A 611 -12.72 30.03 -9.25
C PHE A 611 -11.50 29.37 -8.59
N MET A 612 -11.48 29.30 -7.25
CA MET A 612 -10.37 28.71 -6.50
C MET A 612 -10.23 27.19 -6.67
N PHE A 613 -11.30 26.49 -7.04
CA PHE A 613 -11.22 25.06 -7.36
C PHE A 613 -10.44 24.82 -8.65
N GLU A 614 -10.48 25.79 -9.58
CA GLU A 614 -9.77 25.72 -10.87
C GLU A 614 -8.46 26.51 -10.87
N ILE A 615 -7.91 26.85 -9.69
CA ILE A 615 -6.71 27.68 -9.55
C ILE A 615 -5.47 27.04 -10.19
N ALA A 616 -5.41 25.70 -10.26
CA ALA A 616 -4.32 24.97 -10.92
C ALA A 616 -4.25 25.24 -12.43
N GLU A 617 -5.39 25.39 -13.10
CA GLU A 617 -5.45 25.74 -14.54
C GLU A 617 -5.07 27.22 -14.78
N GLN A 618 -5.07 28.02 -13.71
CA GLN A 618 -4.84 29.45 -13.73
C GLN A 618 -3.38 29.84 -13.41
N GLY A 619 -2.45 28.87 -13.38
CA GLY A 619 -1.04 29.11 -13.02
C GLY A 619 -0.40 30.29 -13.77
N GLY A 620 -0.72 30.47 -15.06
CA GLY A 620 -0.23 31.57 -15.88
C GLY A 620 -0.73 32.97 -15.49
N MET A 621 -1.69 33.09 -14.56
CA MET A 621 -2.14 34.39 -14.03
C MET A 621 -1.20 34.97 -12.97
N TYR A 622 -0.36 34.14 -12.35
CA TYR A 622 0.57 34.54 -11.31
C TYR A 622 1.98 34.75 -11.90
N GLN A 623 2.74 35.70 -11.34
CA GLN A 623 4.15 35.89 -11.66
C GLN A 623 4.98 35.95 -10.37
N PRO A 624 5.78 34.90 -10.05
CA PRO A 624 5.87 33.60 -10.73
C PRO A 624 4.57 32.79 -10.64
N ALA A 625 4.43 31.73 -11.43
CA ALA A 625 3.22 30.90 -11.59
C ALA A 625 2.89 30.04 -10.35
N THR A 626 2.85 30.64 -9.17
CA THR A 626 2.79 29.97 -7.87
C THR A 626 1.63 30.55 -7.04
N PRO A 627 0.45 29.89 -7.05
CA PRO A 627 -0.63 30.25 -6.15
C PRO A 627 -0.17 30.17 -4.69
N ALA A 628 -0.71 31.03 -3.83
CA ALA A 628 -0.36 31.01 -2.40
C ALA A 628 -1.02 29.85 -1.63
N TRP A 629 -2.09 29.27 -2.18
CA TRP A 629 -2.89 28.21 -1.58
C TRP A 629 -3.68 27.49 -2.68
N GLY A 630 -4.25 26.33 -2.35
CA GLY A 630 -5.21 25.60 -3.18
C GLY A 630 -6.26 24.92 -2.30
N VAL A 631 -7.37 24.52 -2.90
CA VAL A 631 -8.48 23.88 -2.17
C VAL A 631 -8.06 22.51 -1.63
N THR A 632 -8.46 22.19 -0.39
CA THR A 632 -8.13 20.92 0.27
C THR A 632 -8.74 19.68 -0.41
N ALA A 633 -9.66 19.90 -1.35
CA ALA A 633 -10.26 18.86 -2.19
C ALA A 633 -9.27 18.19 -3.16
N ASN A 634 -8.17 18.83 -3.56
CA ASN A 634 -7.17 18.19 -4.42
C ASN A 634 -5.82 18.90 -4.29
N ILE A 635 -5.14 18.66 -3.18
CA ILE A 635 -3.84 19.29 -2.89
C ILE A 635 -2.89 18.30 -2.23
N LEU A 636 -1.69 18.22 -2.79
CA LEU A 636 -0.60 17.41 -2.27
C LEU A 636 0.34 18.31 -1.47
N PHE A 637 0.66 17.95 -0.23
CA PHE A 637 1.70 18.64 0.54
C PHE A 637 2.87 17.72 0.78
N ARG A 638 4.09 18.29 0.77
CA ARG A 638 5.23 17.65 1.44
C ARG A 638 4.90 17.54 2.92
N ARG A 639 5.28 16.42 3.54
CA ARG A 639 5.01 16.14 4.95
C ARG A 639 5.43 17.32 5.82
N THR A 640 4.55 17.72 6.73
CA THR A 640 4.75 18.86 7.62
C THR A 640 4.24 18.60 9.04
N ARG A 641 4.85 19.28 10.01
CA ARG A 641 4.39 19.29 11.41
C ARG A 641 3.23 20.27 11.63
N ILE A 642 2.94 21.12 10.65
CA ILE A 642 1.79 22.02 10.68
C ILE A 642 0.49 21.19 10.66
N ARG A 643 -0.50 21.64 11.43
CA ARG A 643 -1.83 21.04 11.53
C ARG A 643 -2.90 22.06 11.14
N PHE A 644 -4.01 21.58 10.59
CA PHE A 644 -5.20 22.39 10.32
C PHE A 644 -5.74 22.98 11.63
N ASP A 645 -6.07 24.26 11.62
CA ASP A 645 -6.61 24.94 12.79
C ASP A 645 -8.06 24.50 13.02
N LEU A 646 -8.40 24.21 14.28
CA LEU A 646 -9.72 23.74 14.68
C LEU A 646 -10.71 24.91 14.91
N ALA A 647 -10.24 26.16 14.81
CA ALA A 647 -11.08 27.35 14.90
C ALA A 647 -12.00 27.56 13.68
N TYR A 648 -11.69 26.94 12.54
CA TYR A 648 -12.52 27.02 11.33
C TYR A 648 -13.78 26.15 11.43
N ALA A 649 -14.78 26.46 10.61
CA ALA A 649 -16.05 25.75 10.64
C ALA A 649 -15.87 24.26 10.29
N LYS A 650 -16.62 23.38 10.95
CA LYS A 650 -16.53 21.92 10.75
C LYS A 650 -16.77 21.48 9.30
N THR A 651 -17.58 22.25 8.57
CA THR A 651 -17.96 22.02 7.18
C THR A 651 -16.99 22.65 6.17
N GLY A 652 -15.89 23.25 6.63
CA GLY A 652 -14.93 23.97 5.81
C GLY A 652 -15.21 25.48 5.73
N GLY A 653 -14.20 26.21 5.26
CA GLY A 653 -14.17 27.65 5.07
C GLY A 653 -12.93 28.28 5.69
N GLY A 654 -11.95 28.61 4.84
CA GLY A 654 -10.72 29.32 5.18
C GLY A 654 -9.58 28.45 5.72
N GLU A 655 -9.83 27.19 6.09
CA GLU A 655 -8.80 26.31 6.65
C GLU A 655 -7.72 25.93 5.63
N ASP A 656 -8.09 25.88 4.35
CA ASP A 656 -7.22 25.58 3.21
C ASP A 656 -6.21 26.71 2.95
N VAL A 657 -6.69 27.95 2.96
CA VAL A 657 -5.86 29.17 2.89
C VAL A 657 -4.91 29.23 4.08
N ASP A 658 -5.44 29.08 5.29
CA ASP A 658 -4.66 29.16 6.53
C ASP A 658 -3.58 28.09 6.62
N PHE A 659 -3.93 26.84 6.29
CA PHE A 659 -2.97 25.74 6.30
C PHE A 659 -1.86 25.97 5.26
N SER A 660 -2.21 26.30 4.02
CA SER A 660 -1.23 26.54 2.95
C SER A 660 -0.23 27.66 3.30
N LEU A 661 -0.75 28.78 3.82
CA LEU A 661 0.08 29.92 4.20
C LEU A 661 1.02 29.57 5.37
N ARG A 662 0.53 28.88 6.40
CA ARG A 662 1.35 28.47 7.54
C ARG A 662 2.41 27.43 7.16
N VAL A 663 2.10 26.53 6.23
CA VAL A 663 3.09 25.59 5.69
C VAL A 663 4.18 26.34 4.93
N SER A 664 3.82 27.25 4.04
CA SER A 664 4.76 28.11 3.31
C SER A 664 5.66 28.92 4.27
N GLU A 665 5.07 29.57 5.28
CA GLU A 665 5.79 30.33 6.31
C GLU A 665 6.76 29.44 7.12
N ALA A 666 6.31 28.27 7.56
CA ALA A 666 7.12 27.34 8.35
C ALA A 666 8.29 26.75 7.54
N SER A 667 8.13 26.65 6.22
CA SER A 667 9.18 26.24 5.29
C SER A 667 10.09 27.39 4.83
N GLY A 668 10.07 28.54 5.50
CA GLY A 668 10.94 29.68 5.17
C GLY A 668 10.53 30.44 3.91
N GLY A 669 9.25 30.37 3.53
CA GLY A 669 8.71 31.03 2.33
C GLY A 669 8.60 30.13 1.10
N GLY A 670 8.69 28.81 1.27
CA GLY A 670 8.50 27.84 0.19
C GLY A 670 7.11 27.97 -0.46
N HIS A 671 6.95 27.44 -1.68
CA HIS A 671 5.82 27.78 -2.54
C HIS A 671 5.06 26.55 -3.08
N LEU A 672 3.85 26.78 -3.59
CA LEU A 672 3.02 25.74 -4.20
C LEU A 672 3.10 25.82 -5.73
N VAL A 673 3.08 24.66 -6.39
CA VAL A 673 3.14 24.54 -7.85
C VAL A 673 1.82 23.94 -8.37
N PRO A 674 1.18 24.54 -9.38
CA PRO A 674 -0.03 23.99 -9.98
C PRO A 674 0.29 22.78 -10.87
N VAL A 675 -0.54 21.73 -10.81
CA VAL A 675 -0.48 20.52 -11.64
C VAL A 675 -1.86 20.31 -12.28
N PRO A 676 -2.21 21.05 -13.35
CA PRO A 676 -3.54 21.03 -13.93
C PRO A 676 -3.95 19.66 -14.50
N GLU A 677 -2.98 18.80 -14.85
CA GLU A 677 -3.21 17.43 -15.32
C GLU A 677 -3.71 16.51 -14.20
N ALA A 678 -3.35 16.79 -12.94
CA ALA A 678 -3.83 16.07 -11.77
C ALA A 678 -5.26 16.52 -11.43
N CYS A 679 -6.23 16.03 -12.22
CA CYS A 679 -7.61 16.51 -12.21
C CYS A 679 -8.56 15.58 -11.45
N VAL A 680 -9.46 16.19 -10.69
CA VAL A 680 -10.66 15.55 -10.12
C VAL A 680 -11.90 16.33 -10.54
N VAL A 681 -13.05 15.67 -10.56
CA VAL A 681 -14.35 16.30 -10.81
C VAL A 681 -15.11 16.40 -9.50
N HIS A 682 -15.52 17.61 -9.13
CA HIS A 682 -16.40 17.88 -7.99
C HIS A 682 -17.84 18.07 -8.50
N PRO A 683 -18.78 17.17 -8.22
CA PRO A 683 -20.20 17.35 -8.52
C PRO A 683 -20.74 18.61 -7.84
N PHE A 684 -21.73 19.28 -8.41
CA PHE A 684 -22.37 20.39 -7.70
C PHE A 684 -23.04 19.90 -6.41
N TRP A 685 -22.97 20.71 -5.36
CA TRP A 685 -23.68 20.41 -4.11
C TRP A 685 -25.18 20.18 -4.38
N PRO A 686 -25.78 19.14 -3.79
CA PRO A 686 -27.18 18.82 -4.01
C PRO A 686 -28.09 19.87 -3.35
N GLY A 687 -29.30 20.03 -3.88
CA GLY A 687 -30.36 20.80 -3.24
C GLY A 687 -30.98 21.90 -4.10
N SER A 688 -31.79 22.73 -3.44
CA SER A 688 -32.45 23.88 -4.04
C SER A 688 -31.52 25.10 -4.11
N VAL A 689 -31.99 26.16 -4.76
CA VAL A 689 -31.29 27.46 -4.75
C VAL A 689 -31.04 27.97 -3.34
N LEU A 690 -32.00 27.79 -2.43
CA LEU A 690 -31.88 28.20 -1.02
C LEU A 690 -30.86 27.35 -0.25
N ALA A 691 -30.78 26.04 -0.55
CA ALA A 691 -29.78 25.16 0.06
C ALA A 691 -28.36 25.59 -0.35
N LEU A 692 -28.15 25.88 -1.64
CA LEU A 692 -26.87 26.42 -2.14
C LEU A 692 -26.54 27.79 -1.52
N ALA A 693 -27.52 28.68 -1.43
CA ALA A 693 -27.34 29.99 -0.78
C ALA A 693 -26.93 29.84 0.69
N SER A 694 -27.60 28.95 1.44
CA SER A 694 -27.25 28.65 2.83
C SER A 694 -25.85 28.03 2.96
N HIS A 695 -25.45 27.17 2.01
CA HIS A 695 -24.10 26.62 1.96
C HIS A 695 -23.05 27.73 1.82
N PHE A 696 -23.20 28.63 0.84
CA PHE A 696 -22.26 29.76 0.67
C PHE A 696 -22.27 30.74 1.85
N PHE A 697 -23.43 31.00 2.45
CA PHE A 697 -23.52 31.83 3.65
C PHE A 697 -22.67 31.25 4.78
N ASN A 698 -22.81 29.95 5.08
CA ASN A 698 -22.09 29.29 6.15
C ASN A 698 -20.59 29.16 5.86
N TRP A 699 -20.22 28.91 4.61
CA TRP A 699 -18.83 28.94 4.18
C TRP A 699 -18.19 30.30 4.49
N ALA A 700 -18.83 31.39 4.09
CA ALA A 700 -18.30 32.74 4.26
C ALA A 700 -18.11 33.16 5.73
N ILE A 701 -18.87 32.57 6.66
CA ILE A 701 -18.65 32.76 8.10
C ILE A 701 -17.26 32.29 8.51
N GLY A 702 -16.84 31.10 8.03
CA GLY A 702 -15.52 30.52 8.30
C GLY A 702 -14.39 31.34 7.68
N ASP A 703 -14.52 31.66 6.40
CA ASP A 703 -13.61 32.53 5.64
C ASP A 703 -13.31 33.87 6.33
N GLY A 704 -14.31 34.46 6.99
CA GLY A 704 -14.14 35.73 7.70
C GLY A 704 -13.09 35.68 8.82
N ALA A 705 -12.75 34.50 9.36
CA ALA A 705 -11.70 34.37 10.38
C ALA A 705 -10.30 34.67 9.84
N LEU A 706 -10.07 34.51 8.53
CA LEU A 706 -8.79 34.81 7.88
C LEU A 706 -8.36 36.27 8.01
N PHE A 707 -9.33 37.18 8.14
CA PHE A 707 -9.06 38.62 8.27
C PHE A 707 -8.28 38.93 9.54
N SER A 708 -8.66 38.31 10.66
CA SER A 708 -7.96 38.49 11.93
C SER A 708 -6.63 37.74 11.93
N ARG A 709 -6.60 36.57 11.31
CA ARG A 709 -5.43 35.68 11.26
C ARG A 709 -4.29 36.23 10.40
N PHE A 710 -4.59 36.73 9.21
CA PHE A 710 -3.60 37.23 8.24
C PHE A 710 -3.85 38.69 7.89
N PRO A 711 -3.60 39.63 8.82
CA PRO A 711 -3.94 41.03 8.63
C PRO A 711 -3.21 41.70 7.46
N ARG A 712 -2.06 41.16 7.04
CA ARG A 712 -1.25 41.62 5.91
C ARG A 712 -1.92 41.44 4.55
N TYR A 713 -2.86 40.50 4.44
CA TYR A 713 -3.63 40.26 3.20
C TYR A 713 -4.98 40.97 3.21
N ARG A 714 -5.18 41.93 4.12
CA ARG A 714 -6.37 42.76 4.14
C ARG A 714 -6.14 44.10 3.46
N TYR A 715 -7.18 44.59 2.79
CA TYR A 715 -7.20 45.95 2.26
C TYR A 715 -8.53 46.63 2.53
N TRP A 716 -8.52 47.96 2.49
CA TRP A 716 -9.74 48.78 2.60
C TRP A 716 -10.51 48.80 1.28
N SER A 717 -11.83 48.66 1.32
CA SER A 717 -12.74 48.80 0.18
C SER A 717 -14.00 49.57 0.57
N PHE A 718 -14.76 50.01 -0.44
CA PHE A 718 -16.08 50.60 -0.22
C PHE A 718 -17.08 49.56 0.30
N PRO A 719 -18.14 49.98 1.04
CA PRO A 719 -19.20 49.09 1.50
C PRO A 719 -19.81 48.29 0.35
N ASN A 720 -19.86 46.97 0.51
CA ASN A 720 -20.66 46.12 -0.37
C ASN A 720 -22.16 46.30 -0.04
N LEU A 721 -23.03 45.58 -0.74
CA LEU A 721 -24.47 45.68 -0.51
C LEU A 721 -24.88 45.31 0.94
N PRO A 722 -24.48 44.15 1.51
CA PRO A 722 -24.82 43.82 2.91
C PRO A 722 -24.33 44.86 3.93
N GLU A 723 -23.10 45.36 3.79
CA GLU A 723 -22.55 46.41 4.66
C GLU A 723 -23.32 47.72 4.50
N SER A 724 -23.67 48.10 3.27
CA SER A 724 -24.46 49.31 2.99
C SER A 724 -25.85 49.23 3.63
N LEU A 725 -26.51 48.08 3.50
CA LEU A 725 -27.79 47.83 4.15
C LEU A 725 -27.66 47.92 5.66
N PHE A 726 -26.66 47.25 6.25
CA PHE A 726 -26.39 47.29 7.70
C PHE A 726 -26.15 48.72 8.21
N LEU A 727 -25.30 49.50 7.53
CA LEU A 727 -24.99 50.88 7.87
C LEU A 727 -26.20 51.82 7.73
N SER A 728 -27.13 51.50 6.83
CA SER A 728 -28.37 52.26 6.62
C SER A 728 -29.51 51.91 7.58
N LEU A 729 -29.39 50.84 8.37
CA LEU A 729 -30.45 50.39 9.29
C LEU A 729 -30.94 51.50 10.24
N PRO A 730 -30.08 52.30 10.91
CA PRO A 730 -30.55 53.35 11.80
C PRO A 730 -31.41 54.40 11.07
N LEU A 731 -31.06 54.73 9.83
CA LEU A 731 -31.81 55.66 8.99
C LEU A 731 -33.18 55.11 8.62
N PHE A 732 -33.28 53.81 8.29
CA PHE A 732 -34.56 53.17 7.98
C PHE A 732 -35.44 52.94 9.20
N LEU A 733 -34.85 52.65 10.36
CA LEU A 733 -35.60 52.61 11.62
C LEU A 733 -36.22 53.97 11.95
N TRP A 734 -35.54 55.07 11.61
CA TRP A 734 -36.06 56.43 11.76
C TRP A 734 -37.15 56.79 10.73
N LEU A 735 -36.95 56.44 9.46
CA LEU A 735 -37.87 56.79 8.35
C LEU A 735 -39.08 55.85 8.20
N GLY A 736 -39.07 54.72 8.90
CA GLY A 736 -40.08 53.68 8.83
C GLY A 736 -39.54 52.39 8.19
N PRO A 737 -39.63 51.23 8.89
CA PRO A 737 -39.00 49.98 8.44
C PRO A 737 -39.56 49.44 7.13
N LEU A 738 -40.81 49.78 6.78
CA LEU A 738 -41.43 49.37 5.52
C LEU A 738 -40.68 49.91 4.28
N ARG A 739 -39.97 51.03 4.42
CA ARG A 739 -39.17 51.60 3.33
C ARG A 739 -37.98 50.73 2.95
N LEU A 740 -37.50 49.89 3.86
CA LEU A 740 -36.45 48.94 3.56
C LEU A 740 -36.87 47.98 2.44
N PHE A 741 -38.13 47.50 2.44
CA PHE A 741 -38.67 46.65 1.38
C PHE A 741 -38.77 47.36 0.03
N THR A 742 -38.92 48.69 0.01
CA THR A 742 -38.92 49.47 -1.23
C THR A 742 -37.52 49.73 -1.76
N VAL A 743 -36.53 49.92 -0.89
CA VAL A 743 -35.16 50.29 -1.29
C VAL A 743 -34.30 49.09 -1.66
N ILE A 744 -34.46 47.95 -0.98
CA ILE A 744 -33.67 46.73 -1.25
C ILE A 744 -33.68 46.33 -2.74
N PRO A 745 -34.83 46.27 -3.44
CA PRO A 745 -34.85 45.92 -4.86
C PRO A 745 -34.02 46.87 -5.73
N TYR A 746 -34.05 48.19 -5.47
CA TYR A 746 -33.25 49.15 -6.23
C TYR A 746 -31.75 49.01 -5.96
N LEU A 747 -31.36 48.71 -4.72
CA LEU A 747 -29.96 48.45 -4.40
C LEU A 747 -29.46 47.16 -5.06
N LEU A 748 -30.29 46.11 -5.10
CA LEU A 748 -29.96 44.88 -5.84
C LEU A 748 -29.81 45.14 -7.35
N VAL A 749 -30.70 45.94 -7.94
CA VAL A 749 -30.59 46.36 -9.35
C VAL A 749 -29.32 47.18 -9.59
N ALA A 750 -28.98 48.09 -8.67
CA ALA A 750 -27.75 48.88 -8.75
C ALA A 750 -26.49 48.00 -8.68
N ASP A 751 -26.45 47.03 -7.76
CA ASP A 751 -25.35 46.08 -7.62
C ASP A 751 -25.16 45.28 -8.91
N PHE A 752 -26.28 44.74 -9.42
CA PHE A 752 -26.32 44.00 -10.68
C PHE A 752 -25.90 44.86 -11.89
N ALA A 753 -26.35 46.12 -11.95
CA ALA A 753 -26.08 46.99 -13.10
C ALA A 753 -24.59 47.26 -13.29
N VAL A 754 -23.82 47.43 -12.21
CA VAL A 754 -22.36 47.61 -12.31
C VAL A 754 -21.69 46.35 -12.85
N ASP A 755 -22.07 45.18 -12.34
CA ASP A 755 -21.48 43.90 -12.78
C ASP A 755 -21.85 43.58 -14.24
N PHE A 756 -23.08 43.91 -14.66
CA PHE A 756 -23.54 43.72 -16.04
C PHE A 756 -22.88 44.70 -17.02
N CYS A 757 -22.71 45.97 -16.63
CA CYS A 757 -22.05 46.98 -17.47
C CYS A 757 -20.56 46.70 -17.67
N ASN A 758 -19.94 45.90 -16.80
CA ASN A 758 -18.59 45.39 -17.00
C ASN A 758 -18.59 44.26 -18.05
N GLN A 759 -18.74 44.64 -19.32
CA GLN A 759 -18.93 43.71 -20.44
C GLN A 759 -17.81 42.66 -20.57
N THR A 760 -16.57 43.03 -20.22
CA THR A 760 -15.44 42.10 -20.17
C THR A 760 -15.67 40.98 -19.16
N GLU A 761 -16.19 41.31 -17.98
CA GLU A 761 -16.48 40.35 -16.92
C GLU A 761 -17.68 39.47 -17.27
N PHE A 762 -18.76 40.05 -17.81
CA PHE A 762 -19.93 39.29 -18.26
C PHE A 762 -19.57 38.29 -19.38
N ASN A 763 -18.80 38.75 -20.38
CA ASN A 763 -18.31 37.89 -21.46
C ASN A 763 -17.40 36.79 -20.91
N HIS A 764 -16.52 37.10 -19.95
CA HIS A 764 -15.68 36.10 -19.30
C HIS A 764 -16.51 35.04 -18.55
N ARG A 765 -17.55 35.44 -17.81
CA ARG A 765 -18.49 34.50 -17.14
C ARG A 765 -19.21 33.60 -18.14
N CYS A 766 -19.61 34.14 -19.30
CA CYS A 766 -20.21 33.33 -20.36
C CYS A 766 -19.21 32.32 -20.93
N LEU A 767 -17.96 32.74 -21.17
CA LEU A 767 -16.89 31.84 -21.64
C LEU A 767 -16.62 30.70 -20.65
N LEU A 768 -16.65 30.95 -19.33
CA LEU A 768 -16.47 29.91 -18.32
C LEU A 768 -17.50 28.77 -18.42
N LEU A 769 -18.74 29.10 -18.81
CA LEU A 769 -19.81 28.14 -19.02
C LEU A 769 -19.67 27.33 -20.31
N ASP A 770 -18.94 27.87 -21.28
CA ASP A 770 -18.80 27.31 -22.63
C ASP A 770 -17.41 26.67 -22.86
N ARG A 771 -16.47 26.80 -21.89
CA ARG A 771 -15.15 26.15 -21.93
C ARG A 771 -15.30 24.64 -22.16
N GLY A 772 -14.61 24.14 -23.20
CA GLY A 772 -14.55 22.72 -23.53
C GLY A 772 -15.67 22.19 -24.43
N GLN A 773 -16.58 23.04 -24.92
CA GLN A 773 -17.63 22.61 -25.85
C GLN A 773 -17.29 22.97 -27.31
N THR A 774 -17.49 22.02 -28.21
CA THR A 774 -17.58 22.29 -29.66
C THR A 774 -18.73 23.27 -29.91
N LEU A 775 -18.54 24.22 -30.83
CA LEU A 775 -19.40 25.36 -31.22
C LEU A 775 -20.91 25.09 -31.50
N VAL A 776 -21.41 23.87 -31.28
CA VAL A 776 -22.66 23.34 -31.86
C VAL A 776 -23.91 23.65 -31.02
N SER A 777 -23.82 24.12 -29.77
CA SER A 777 -25.01 24.52 -29.00
C SER A 777 -24.78 25.67 -28.01
N LYS A 778 -24.75 26.92 -28.50
CA LYS A 778 -24.78 28.10 -27.62
C LYS A 778 -26.11 28.18 -26.87
N ARG A 779 -26.10 28.45 -25.56
CA ARG A 779 -27.32 28.66 -24.77
C ARG A 779 -27.98 30.01 -25.14
N SER A 780 -29.24 30.21 -24.78
CA SER A 780 -29.92 31.48 -25.04
C SER A 780 -29.34 32.60 -24.17
N TYR A 781 -29.32 33.83 -24.69
CA TYR A 781 -28.92 35.01 -23.92
C TYR A 781 -29.76 35.18 -22.64
N VAL A 782 -31.04 34.80 -22.68
CA VAL A 782 -31.94 34.82 -21.50
C VAL A 782 -31.43 33.88 -20.40
N PHE A 783 -30.91 32.70 -20.77
CA PHE A 783 -30.33 31.77 -19.80
C PHE A 783 -29.08 32.36 -19.14
N TYR A 784 -28.14 32.89 -19.92
CA TYR A 784 -26.93 33.54 -19.37
C TYR A 784 -27.28 34.72 -18.46
N PHE A 785 -28.26 35.53 -18.87
CA PHE A 785 -28.76 36.65 -18.06
C PHE A 785 -29.34 36.17 -16.73
N ALA A 786 -30.23 35.18 -16.75
CA ALA A 786 -30.84 34.63 -15.53
C ALA A 786 -29.80 33.96 -14.61
N ALA A 787 -28.82 33.25 -15.18
CA ALA A 787 -27.72 32.65 -14.43
C ALA A 787 -26.83 33.71 -13.79
N HIS A 788 -26.57 34.81 -14.49
CA HIS A 788 -25.80 35.95 -13.96
C HIS A 788 -26.51 36.63 -12.80
N VAL A 789 -27.82 36.92 -12.93
CA VAL A 789 -28.64 37.49 -11.85
C VAL A 789 -28.59 36.60 -10.61
N LEU A 790 -28.83 35.30 -10.78
CA LEU A 790 -28.78 34.35 -9.68
C LEU A 790 -27.37 34.21 -9.08
N GLY A 791 -26.33 34.27 -9.91
CA GLY A 791 -24.93 34.26 -9.48
C GLY A 791 -24.60 35.45 -8.57
N ASN A 792 -25.07 36.66 -8.91
CA ASN A 792 -24.90 37.84 -8.07
C ASN A 792 -25.67 37.72 -6.75
N ILE A 793 -26.85 37.11 -6.74
CA ILE A 793 -27.56 36.78 -5.48
C ILE A 793 -26.70 35.88 -4.58
N TYR A 794 -26.05 34.85 -5.14
CA TYR A 794 -25.13 34.01 -4.35
C TYR A 794 -23.97 34.80 -3.77
N VAL A 795 -23.39 35.75 -4.51
CA VAL A 795 -22.33 36.64 -4.00
C VAL A 795 -22.85 37.52 -2.86
N VAL A 796 -24.04 38.14 -3.00
CA VAL A 796 -24.64 38.94 -1.91
C VAL A 796 -24.86 38.09 -0.66
N VAL A 797 -25.32 36.84 -0.81
CA VAL A 797 -25.51 35.92 0.31
C VAL A 797 -24.18 35.52 0.97
N LEU A 798 -23.14 35.25 0.17
CA LEU A 798 -21.78 35.01 0.66
C LEU A 798 -21.27 36.20 1.48
N GLU A 799 -21.34 37.42 0.94
CA GLU A 799 -20.92 38.64 1.64
C GLU A 799 -21.72 38.87 2.93
N SER A 800 -23.01 38.51 2.92
CA SER A 800 -23.87 38.57 4.11
C SER A 800 -23.40 37.60 5.19
N GLY A 801 -23.01 36.38 4.81
CA GLY A 801 -22.43 35.38 5.71
C GLY A 801 -21.12 35.85 6.33
N ARG A 802 -20.26 36.49 5.52
CA ARG A 802 -19.01 37.08 6.02
C ARG A 802 -19.25 38.20 7.03
N LEU A 803 -20.13 39.15 6.72
CA LEU A 803 -20.54 40.22 7.64
C LEU A 803 -21.08 39.64 8.95
N TRP A 804 -21.97 38.65 8.86
CA TRP A 804 -22.50 37.95 10.02
C TRP A 804 -21.40 37.28 10.85
N GLY A 805 -20.44 36.61 10.22
CA GLY A 805 -19.28 36.03 10.90
C GLY A 805 -18.48 37.05 11.71
N HIS A 806 -18.21 38.24 11.15
CA HIS A 806 -17.54 39.32 11.88
C HIS A 806 -18.35 39.86 13.05
N ILE A 807 -19.69 39.93 12.92
CA ILE A 807 -20.59 40.31 14.01
C ILE A 807 -20.50 39.26 15.13
N CYS A 808 -20.66 37.98 14.80
CA CYS A 808 -20.62 36.89 15.78
C CYS A 808 -19.29 36.79 16.54
N ARG A 809 -18.17 37.15 15.90
CA ARG A 809 -16.85 37.17 16.54
C ARG A 809 -16.49 38.48 17.24
N ASN A 810 -17.38 39.49 17.22
CA ASN A 810 -17.12 40.84 17.73
C ASN A 810 -15.91 41.52 17.06
N GLU A 811 -15.73 41.28 15.76
CA GLU A 811 -14.63 41.81 14.94
C GLU A 811 -15.09 42.85 13.91
N LEU A 812 -16.37 43.25 13.99
CA LEU A 812 -17.01 44.09 12.98
C LEU A 812 -16.23 45.40 12.71
N LEU A 813 -15.79 46.10 13.76
CA LEU A 813 -15.10 47.39 13.62
C LEU A 813 -13.61 47.25 13.33
N THR A 814 -12.99 46.14 13.76
CA THR A 814 -11.54 45.94 13.66
C THR A 814 -11.14 45.30 12.34
N THR A 815 -11.93 44.32 11.87
CA THR A 815 -11.57 43.47 10.72
C THR A 815 -12.69 43.29 9.70
N GLY A 816 -13.95 43.60 10.04
CA GLY A 816 -15.12 43.38 9.18
C GLY A 816 -15.44 44.53 8.21
N LEU A 817 -15.95 45.65 8.74
CA LEU A 817 -16.49 46.74 7.92
C LEU A 817 -15.43 47.38 7.03
N PHE A 818 -15.78 47.59 5.76
CA PHE A 818 -14.93 48.22 4.74
C PHE A 818 -13.61 47.46 4.50
N ARG A 819 -13.49 46.21 4.97
CA ARG A 819 -12.30 45.40 4.78
C ARG A 819 -12.60 44.28 3.80
N ARG A 820 -11.62 43.95 2.99
CA ARG A 820 -11.64 42.79 2.10
C ARG A 820 -10.35 42.00 2.27
N PHE A 821 -10.46 40.70 2.03
CA PHE A 821 -9.31 39.81 2.01
C PHE A 821 -8.81 39.67 0.58
N ASP A 822 -7.51 39.69 0.40
CA ASP A 822 -6.85 39.37 -0.85
C ASP A 822 -6.71 37.85 -0.97
N TRP A 823 -7.66 37.24 -1.69
CA TRP A 823 -7.68 35.80 -1.98
C TRP A 823 -6.51 35.33 -2.83
N HIS A 824 -5.73 36.24 -3.43
CA HIS A 824 -4.47 35.90 -4.11
C HIS A 824 -3.24 36.09 -3.21
N CYS A 825 -3.44 36.55 -1.97
CA CYS A 825 -2.41 36.75 -0.95
C CYS A 825 -1.17 37.50 -1.49
N GLY A 826 -1.39 38.59 -2.24
CA GLY A 826 -0.34 39.41 -2.84
C GLY A 826 0.23 38.89 -4.15
N ARG A 827 -0.12 37.68 -4.60
CA ARG A 827 0.39 37.08 -5.84
C ARG A 827 -0.19 37.72 -7.11
N LEU A 828 -1.37 38.34 -7.01
CA LEU A 828 -2.01 39.09 -8.10
C LEU A 828 -2.20 40.55 -7.69
N GLN A 829 -1.14 41.35 -7.80
CA GLN A 829 -1.07 42.71 -7.26
C GLN A 829 -2.19 43.65 -7.73
N ALA A 830 -2.70 43.47 -8.94
CA ALA A 830 -3.77 44.30 -9.51
C ALA A 830 -5.19 43.90 -9.04
N ALA A 831 -5.37 42.76 -8.38
CA ALA A 831 -6.70 42.29 -8.01
C ALA A 831 -7.38 43.20 -6.95
N PRO A 832 -6.71 43.59 -5.84
CA PRO A 832 -7.33 44.51 -4.87
C PRO A 832 -7.73 45.86 -5.46
N SER A 833 -6.92 46.44 -6.35
CA SER A 833 -7.24 47.75 -6.95
C SER A 833 -8.44 47.67 -7.89
N LYS A 834 -8.52 46.64 -8.75
CA LYS A 834 -9.67 46.39 -9.62
C LYS A 834 -10.95 46.15 -8.83
N PHE A 835 -10.88 45.34 -7.77
CA PHE A 835 -12.02 45.08 -6.89
C PHE A 835 -12.52 46.38 -6.24
N ARG A 836 -11.62 47.20 -5.67
CA ARG A 836 -11.99 48.50 -5.07
C ARG A 836 -12.67 49.44 -6.06
N GLN A 837 -12.20 49.51 -7.31
CA GLN A 837 -12.83 50.35 -8.34
C GLN A 837 -14.27 49.91 -8.62
N ARG A 838 -14.51 48.59 -8.68
CA ARG A 838 -15.85 48.04 -8.86
C ARG A 838 -16.76 48.35 -7.67
N GLU A 839 -16.30 48.10 -6.44
CA GLU A 839 -17.06 48.41 -5.23
C GLU A 839 -17.33 49.91 -5.07
N ALA A 840 -16.40 50.78 -5.51
CA ALA A 840 -16.61 52.23 -5.52
C ALA A 840 -17.79 52.62 -6.42
N ALA A 841 -17.85 52.04 -7.63
CA ALA A 841 -18.95 52.28 -8.57
C ALA A 841 -20.29 51.78 -8.00
N LYS A 842 -20.31 50.57 -7.40
CA LYS A 842 -21.48 50.01 -6.72
C LYS A 842 -21.96 50.93 -5.59
N PHE A 843 -21.05 51.31 -4.70
CA PHE A 843 -21.35 52.18 -3.58
C PHE A 843 -21.87 53.55 -4.02
N GLY A 844 -21.31 54.14 -5.09
CA GLY A 844 -21.82 55.39 -5.67
C GLY A 844 -23.28 55.29 -6.12
N LEU A 845 -23.67 54.16 -6.74
CA LEU A 845 -25.07 53.91 -7.09
C LEU A 845 -25.94 53.65 -5.86
N PHE A 846 -25.44 52.93 -4.85
CA PHE A 846 -26.19 52.71 -3.60
C PHE A 846 -26.51 54.04 -2.91
N VAL A 847 -25.54 54.93 -2.79
CA VAL A 847 -25.73 56.28 -2.24
C VAL A 847 -26.76 57.06 -3.07
N SER A 848 -26.69 56.98 -4.41
CA SER A 848 -27.65 57.65 -5.29
C SER A 848 -29.09 57.16 -5.07
N VAL A 849 -29.28 55.84 -4.94
CA VAL A 849 -30.58 55.22 -4.63
C VAL A 849 -31.10 55.66 -3.25
N LEU A 850 -30.24 55.67 -2.23
CA LEU A 850 -30.60 56.09 -0.87
C LEU A 850 -30.98 57.57 -0.83
N VAL A 851 -30.18 58.46 -1.43
CA VAL A 851 -30.45 59.91 -1.50
C VAL A 851 -31.74 60.19 -2.25
N TYR A 852 -31.97 59.52 -3.39
CA TYR A 852 -33.22 59.67 -4.14
C TYR A 852 -34.44 59.31 -3.28
N ASN A 853 -34.39 58.18 -2.56
CA ASN A 853 -35.48 57.77 -1.69
C ASN A 853 -35.69 58.72 -0.50
N LEU A 854 -34.62 59.29 0.06
CA LEU A 854 -34.72 60.33 1.10
C LEU A 854 -35.43 61.58 0.60
N VAL A 855 -35.06 62.07 -0.59
CA VAL A 855 -35.65 63.28 -1.19
C VAL A 855 -37.09 63.04 -1.66
N ALA A 856 -37.38 61.86 -2.23
CA ALA A 856 -38.75 61.49 -2.61
C ALA A 856 -39.66 61.41 -1.38
N SER A 857 -39.12 60.92 -0.26
CA SER A 857 -39.83 60.80 1.00
C SER A 857 -40.17 62.14 1.64
N SER A 858 -39.25 63.10 1.63
CA SER A 858 -39.51 64.42 2.21
C SER A 858 -40.59 65.20 1.46
N LYS A 859 -40.73 64.98 0.15
CA LYS A 859 -41.79 65.56 -0.69
C LYS A 859 -43.18 64.96 -0.46
N SER A 860 -43.27 63.77 0.16
CA SER A 860 -44.55 63.11 0.47
C SER A 860 -45.06 63.40 1.89
N SER A 861 -44.21 63.96 2.75
CA SER A 861 -44.52 64.37 4.13
C SER A 861 -44.77 65.88 4.29
N ILE A 862 -44.58 66.66 3.22
CA ILE A 862 -45.05 68.04 3.03
C ILE A 862 -46.34 67.93 2.22
#